data_AF-A0A7M7GCN5-F1
#
_entry.id   AF-A0A7M7GCN5-F1
#
_cell.length_a   1.000
_cell.length_b   1.000
_cell.length_c   1.000
_cell.angle_alpha   90.00
_cell.angle_beta   90.00
_cell.angle_gamma   90.00
#
_symmetry.space_group_name_H-M   'P 1'
#
loop_
_entity.id
_entity.type
_entity.pdbx_description
1 polymer ?
#
loop_
_entity_poly.entity_id
_entity_poly.type
_entity_poly.pdbx_seq_one_letter_code
_entity_poly.pdbx_strand_id
1 'polypeptide(L)'
;MVRVIPVHNFLEQNVSQTEEPTASCIASCPDGSEHLLLALPSHCVEVRELSSPELALVTGFPSVDLVSQIVHCAKGNYVATLETKLSRDSSFVRVYVNWASQERQPMRARIAGRVTPSLNRPQNSLEMIELPLNSKPTAIACCQTTGNLLVAAGNTLILHEFKIETQNPSKLKFIDFEARPWSLGLHFSPTRLDIVEDFVSVMDSSRFVVFRLTNPLYDDIDHLSSLTSTTSSSNDKTTISTDFCSLDTIDNSISTQASNELNLTKQKNNSNKKSNVDKNSNPRSFLNLSFKKIKKSACIDWDRLGNDEKLGLESLANEDIIDHNCQPFSINLPSICLERAGPGHTLNPFVLNSVDTEVYIKTSSPDSGWSENYVVKNILRLKIARANDFPQADGSNELFTSFVLKPLYLKTSHNNNGLKKSILRSERYKHLNGVTCLICTTQEGYIYHFGVESNDNNNPTCLTTYPFTAPVIHVALEYTVLHALTEAGLESYTLRLPHYVAKTTSQLQNLKAVCPDVSEPVCLIGLRPFLGVQKLLNSDNNIVLLSRAENTWTLYSLRLPRPENVYYDIVNAAKNHRTTSPSTYRHLLEEAHTMLRLAKDIADLHGNDNEVQTGDQKLESLYDQSCALLADYFIRSDSELERRLCIPYYKMSGLKPSEVLARKSTRNAPGLVSYVTDVLLNVRSGPEADALFQGQDIVEIISCESREELLKLVLSSVVLREYATEKLIKLLVNQQAEDDCAQLALTLLYIQAERQLQAETALEPVSDRFLLRTVVEYPHLLFDEEDFDSRNRAILSFSDFAATLICRKSAVFARILTELVDEEVLTLHQVMQVFLEYLPSRVGRDGHDAAAALQQFLETYLHSYFSKHQEMSYDFALVEAFKILVRSYLGKLMQSKIYKRDESLTSGEWHDEDAYLFESQRPKYLDKMPPCSKDFHRIMNAVDLDEFSRLNNAENDKAVRIEVLKLQSLMASDFLPAECLQEVEQFLDAEEVDGSLAFRTLCNRNTETVTHMLMDQCPQAVLQYAKDMYTKETEWKLLVDLLQQKISKNNSSQESRLFFEQTMIETLKYAAEVLPLKSLHYILPKDDEQAFQHYTEICSQIVHAAHVKSLLMETGRQLLSTLNL
;
A
#
# COMPACT_ATOMS: atom_id res chain seq x y z
N MET A 1 28.24 -17.82 -20.25
CA MET A 1 27.96 -18.57 -21.48
C MET A 1 26.53 -18.28 -21.87
N VAL A 2 26.33 -17.60 -22.99
CA VAL A 2 25.00 -17.23 -23.52
C VAL A 2 24.36 -18.44 -24.20
N ARG A 3 23.02 -18.57 -24.12
CA ARG A 3 22.28 -19.60 -24.88
C ARG A 3 22.11 -19.13 -26.33
N VAL A 4 22.60 -19.89 -27.30
CA VAL A 4 22.56 -19.55 -28.74
C VAL A 4 21.46 -20.35 -29.42
N ILE A 5 20.39 -19.67 -29.83
CA ILE A 5 19.15 -20.30 -30.28
C ILE A 5 18.63 -19.47 -31.47
N PRO A 6 19.06 -19.75 -32.72
CA PRO A 6 18.83 -18.88 -33.87
C PRO A 6 17.35 -18.90 -34.33
N VAL A 7 16.61 -17.87 -33.94
CA VAL A 7 15.16 -17.68 -34.18
C VAL A 7 14.79 -16.26 -34.61
N HIS A 8 15.75 -15.33 -34.70
CA HIS A 8 15.51 -13.97 -35.16
C HIS A 8 15.64 -13.87 -36.70
N ASN A 9 14.50 -13.85 -37.37
CA ASN A 9 14.42 -13.80 -38.83
C ASN A 9 13.97 -12.43 -39.36
N PHE A 10 14.90 -11.69 -39.97
CA PHE A 10 14.56 -10.53 -40.81
C PHE A 10 13.63 -10.97 -41.95
N LEU A 11 12.58 -10.19 -42.21
CA LEU A 11 11.51 -10.52 -43.15
C LEU A 11 11.98 -10.46 -44.61
N GLU A 12 12.75 -9.41 -44.93
CA GLU A 12 13.21 -9.08 -46.27
C GLU A 12 14.66 -8.56 -46.19
N GLN A 13 15.44 -8.74 -47.27
CA GLN A 13 16.81 -8.23 -47.39
C GLN A 13 16.98 -7.59 -48.77
N ASN A 14 16.99 -6.27 -48.80
CA ASN A 14 17.19 -5.47 -50.01
C ASN A 14 18.67 -5.07 -50.12
N VAL A 15 19.22 -5.07 -51.33
CA VAL A 15 20.65 -4.79 -51.58
C VAL A 15 20.80 -3.79 -52.71
N SER A 16 21.55 -2.72 -52.47
CA SER A 16 21.80 -1.64 -53.43
C SER A 16 23.27 -1.20 -53.39
N GLN A 17 23.72 -0.43 -54.37
CA GLN A 17 25.08 0.12 -54.41
C GLN A 17 25.06 1.65 -54.28
N THR A 18 26.16 2.20 -53.75
CA THR A 18 26.32 3.63 -53.52
C THR A 18 27.81 4.04 -53.58
N GLU A 19 28.06 5.34 -53.72
CA GLU A 19 29.38 5.95 -53.54
C GLU A 19 29.76 5.98 -52.04
N GLU A 20 31.01 6.30 -51.72
CA GLU A 20 31.50 6.37 -50.33
C GLU A 20 30.80 7.49 -49.53
N PRO A 21 29.95 7.17 -48.53
CA PRO A 21 29.17 8.18 -47.84
C PRO A 21 30.00 8.82 -46.71
N THR A 22 30.22 10.13 -46.82
CA THR A 22 30.95 10.94 -45.81
C THR A 22 30.21 11.03 -44.48
N ALA A 23 28.88 11.04 -44.53
CA ALA A 23 27.99 10.92 -43.38
C ALA A 23 26.68 10.24 -43.80
N SER A 24 25.95 9.67 -42.84
CA SER A 24 24.63 9.08 -43.11
C SER A 24 23.76 8.97 -41.86
N CYS A 25 22.45 9.08 -42.03
CA CYS A 25 21.46 8.85 -40.98
C CYS A 25 20.14 8.33 -41.59
N ILE A 26 19.23 7.87 -40.73
CA ILE A 26 17.82 7.67 -41.09
C ILE A 26 17.07 8.99 -40.86
N ALA A 27 16.02 9.22 -41.63
CA ALA A 27 15.01 10.26 -41.42
C ALA A 27 13.63 9.60 -41.37
N SER A 28 12.96 9.67 -40.21
CA SER A 28 11.59 9.19 -40.02
C SER A 28 10.63 10.37 -40.09
N CYS A 29 9.90 10.50 -41.20
CA CYS A 29 9.02 11.63 -41.46
C CYS A 29 7.71 11.57 -40.65
N PRO A 30 7.05 12.73 -40.40
CA PRO A 30 5.76 12.77 -39.69
C PRO A 30 4.58 12.08 -40.39
N ASP A 31 4.75 11.66 -41.64
CA ASP A 31 3.77 10.90 -42.44
C ASP A 31 3.99 9.37 -42.36
N GLY A 32 4.99 8.91 -41.58
CA GLY A 32 5.36 7.51 -41.45
C GLY A 32 6.34 6.99 -42.52
N SER A 33 6.79 7.84 -43.45
CA SER A 33 7.82 7.44 -44.41
C SER A 33 9.23 7.40 -43.78
N GLU A 34 10.00 6.36 -44.11
CA GLU A 34 11.39 6.22 -43.68
C GLU A 34 12.35 6.41 -44.85
N HIS A 35 13.27 7.37 -44.72
CA HIS A 35 14.29 7.65 -45.72
C HIS A 35 15.71 7.43 -45.17
N LEU A 36 16.58 6.92 -46.02
CA LEU A 36 18.03 6.91 -45.79
C LEU A 36 18.64 8.16 -46.41
N LEU A 37 19.41 8.91 -45.60
CA LEU A 37 20.18 10.06 -46.04
C LEU A 37 21.65 9.68 -46.16
N LEU A 38 22.23 9.85 -47.35
CA LEU A 38 23.64 9.60 -47.65
C LEU A 38 24.30 10.90 -48.13
N ALA A 39 25.20 11.47 -47.33
CA ALA A 39 25.97 12.64 -47.71
C ALA A 39 27.24 12.23 -48.48
N LEU A 40 27.42 12.75 -49.69
CA LEU A 40 28.47 12.32 -50.62
C LEU A 40 29.61 13.35 -50.75
N PRO A 41 30.83 12.93 -51.14
CA PRO A 41 31.97 13.82 -51.41
C PRO A 41 31.70 14.87 -52.51
N SER A 42 30.66 14.66 -53.32
CA SER A 42 30.18 15.54 -54.39
C SER A 42 29.37 16.76 -53.90
N HIS A 43 29.36 17.04 -52.59
CA HIS A 43 28.62 18.13 -51.94
C HIS A 43 27.10 18.04 -52.14
N CYS A 44 26.55 16.83 -52.05
CA CYS A 44 25.11 16.59 -52.00
C CYS A 44 24.75 15.55 -50.94
N VAL A 45 23.47 15.52 -50.58
CA VAL A 45 22.85 14.47 -49.77
C VAL A 45 21.79 13.78 -50.63
N GLU A 46 21.96 12.49 -50.88
CA GLU A 46 20.94 11.64 -51.49
C GLU A 46 19.85 11.29 -50.48
N VAL A 47 18.61 11.25 -50.94
CA VAL A 47 17.44 10.76 -50.20
C VAL A 47 16.96 9.47 -50.86
N ARG A 48 17.11 8.32 -50.20
CA ARG A 48 16.64 7.00 -50.69
C ARG A 48 15.48 6.48 -49.82
N GLU A 49 14.49 5.82 -50.41
CA GLU A 49 13.31 5.30 -49.69
C GLU A 49 13.52 3.86 -49.19
N LEU A 50 13.40 3.64 -47.88
CA LEU A 50 13.60 2.32 -47.26
C LEU A 50 12.49 1.32 -47.54
N SER A 51 11.26 1.81 -47.75
CA SER A 51 10.09 1.00 -48.15
C SER A 51 10.21 0.38 -49.54
N SER A 52 11.15 0.86 -50.38
CA SER A 52 11.31 0.41 -51.76
C SER A 52 12.31 -0.75 -51.87
N PRO A 53 12.01 -1.80 -52.67
CA PRO A 53 12.85 -3.01 -52.73
C PRO A 53 14.24 -2.78 -53.34
N GLU A 54 14.40 -1.74 -54.17
CA GLU A 54 15.68 -1.38 -54.81
C GLU A 54 16.42 -0.24 -54.08
N LEU A 55 15.86 0.28 -52.97
CA LEU A 55 16.35 1.45 -52.23
C LEU A 55 16.48 2.68 -53.14
N ALA A 56 15.38 2.99 -53.84
CA ALA A 56 15.28 3.97 -54.90
C ALA A 56 15.60 5.40 -54.43
N LEU A 57 16.27 6.16 -55.30
CA LEU A 57 16.59 7.57 -55.09
C LEU A 57 15.35 8.44 -55.33
N VAL A 58 14.87 9.09 -54.27
CA VAL A 58 13.68 9.97 -54.28
C VAL A 58 14.04 11.37 -54.76
N THR A 59 15.10 11.95 -54.18
CA THR A 59 15.62 13.29 -54.48
C THR A 59 17.05 13.42 -53.96
N GLY A 60 17.68 14.56 -54.17
CA GLY A 60 18.94 14.91 -53.52
C GLY A 60 19.14 16.43 -53.44
N PHE A 61 19.73 16.90 -52.34
CA PHE A 61 19.91 18.33 -52.08
C PHE A 61 21.40 18.70 -51.89
N PRO A 62 21.84 19.90 -52.28
CA PRO A 62 23.24 20.32 -52.15
C PRO A 62 23.62 20.69 -50.70
N SER A 63 24.81 20.29 -50.26
CA SER A 63 25.46 20.85 -49.06
C SER A 63 26.31 22.08 -49.42
N VAL A 64 26.77 22.85 -48.43
CA VAL A 64 27.58 24.07 -48.70
C VAL A 64 29.08 23.82 -48.56
N ASP A 65 29.49 23.03 -47.57
CA ASP A 65 30.83 22.48 -47.41
C ASP A 65 30.73 20.93 -47.32
N LEU A 66 31.78 20.23 -46.87
CA LEU A 66 31.80 18.76 -46.81
C LEU A 66 31.11 18.28 -45.52
N VAL A 67 30.06 17.45 -45.63
CA VAL A 67 29.32 16.94 -44.46
C VAL A 67 30.15 15.89 -43.72
N SER A 68 30.37 16.12 -42.43
CA SER A 68 31.12 15.24 -41.52
C SER A 68 30.24 14.54 -40.48
N GLN A 69 29.07 15.12 -40.18
CA GLN A 69 28.00 14.47 -39.43
C GLN A 69 26.65 14.94 -40.00
N ILE A 70 25.65 14.07 -39.97
CA ILE A 70 24.26 14.36 -40.38
C ILE A 70 23.31 13.71 -39.37
N VAL A 71 22.28 14.44 -38.96
CA VAL A 71 21.19 13.95 -38.08
C VAL A 71 19.85 14.50 -38.57
N HIS A 72 18.79 13.72 -38.47
CA HIS A 72 17.41 14.16 -38.74
C HIS A 72 16.62 14.29 -37.44
N CYS A 73 15.69 15.25 -37.39
CA CYS A 73 14.78 15.45 -36.27
C CYS A 73 13.31 15.27 -36.70
N ALA A 74 12.62 14.28 -36.14
CA ALA A 74 11.22 13.98 -36.45
C ALA A 74 10.27 15.14 -36.13
N LYS A 75 10.28 15.70 -34.89
CA LYS A 75 9.34 16.76 -34.45
C LYS A 75 9.35 18.01 -35.35
N GLY A 76 10.52 18.38 -35.88
CA GLY A 76 10.69 19.55 -36.75
C GLY A 76 10.83 19.24 -38.24
N ASN A 77 10.84 17.96 -38.62
CA ASN A 77 11.22 17.43 -39.94
C ASN A 77 12.39 18.18 -40.62
N TYR A 78 13.49 18.37 -39.89
CA TYR A 78 14.70 19.03 -40.39
C TYR A 78 15.90 18.08 -40.38
N VAL A 79 16.90 18.40 -41.20
CA VAL A 79 18.20 17.69 -41.23
C VAL A 79 19.29 18.66 -40.80
N ALA A 80 19.98 18.38 -39.71
CA ALA A 80 21.14 19.15 -39.27
C ALA A 80 22.43 18.48 -39.74
N THR A 81 23.34 19.27 -40.32
CA THR A 81 24.67 18.86 -40.76
C THR A 81 25.75 19.56 -39.96
N LEU A 82 26.84 18.84 -39.70
CA LEU A 82 28.13 19.40 -39.30
C LEU A 82 29.03 19.39 -40.54
N GLU A 83 29.32 20.56 -41.10
CA GLU A 83 30.04 20.71 -42.36
C GLU A 83 31.43 21.32 -42.14
N THR A 84 32.46 20.73 -42.74
CA THR A 84 33.87 21.14 -42.58
C THR A 84 34.42 21.75 -43.87
N LYS A 85 34.94 22.97 -43.75
CA LYS A 85 35.51 23.74 -44.87
C LYS A 85 37.03 23.52 -44.98
N LEU A 86 37.41 22.62 -45.87
CA LEU A 86 38.80 22.19 -46.14
C LEU A 86 39.81 23.34 -46.28
N SER A 87 39.40 24.48 -46.84
CA SER A 87 40.31 25.62 -47.12
C SER A 87 40.73 26.45 -45.90
N ARG A 88 40.10 26.25 -44.72
CA ARG A 88 40.38 27.04 -43.50
C ARG A 88 40.30 26.26 -42.18
N ASP A 89 40.07 24.94 -42.22
CA ASP A 89 39.79 24.09 -41.06
C ASP A 89 38.70 24.67 -40.11
N SER A 90 37.69 25.31 -40.69
CA SER A 90 36.51 25.83 -40.00
C SER A 90 35.32 24.90 -40.25
N SER A 91 34.66 24.43 -39.18
CA SER A 91 33.39 23.72 -39.26
C SER A 91 32.20 24.63 -38.93
N PHE A 92 31.04 24.31 -39.48
CA PHE A 92 29.78 25.04 -39.32
C PHE A 92 28.64 24.05 -39.05
N VAL A 93 27.61 24.47 -38.30
CA VAL A 93 26.36 23.71 -38.18
C VAL A 93 25.30 24.38 -39.04
N ARG A 94 24.66 23.60 -39.91
CA ARG A 94 23.64 24.05 -40.85
C ARG A 94 22.40 23.16 -40.73
N VAL A 95 21.22 23.74 -40.88
CA VAL A 95 19.94 23.03 -40.78
C VAL A 95 19.16 23.18 -42.08
N TYR A 96 18.82 22.05 -42.68
CA TYR A 96 18.11 21.94 -43.95
C TYR A 96 16.63 21.64 -43.70
N VAL A 97 15.76 22.50 -44.23
CA VAL A 97 14.30 22.43 -44.12
C VAL A 97 13.71 22.30 -45.52
N ASN A 98 12.64 21.50 -45.66
CA ASN A 98 12.09 21.02 -46.95
C ASN A 98 13.12 20.21 -47.76
N TRP A 99 13.98 19.46 -47.07
CA TRP A 99 15.06 18.64 -47.63
C TRP A 99 14.56 17.53 -48.57
N ALA A 100 13.35 17.01 -48.35
CA ALA A 100 12.70 16.01 -49.20
C ALA A 100 11.98 16.61 -50.43
N SER A 101 12.06 17.92 -50.66
CA SER A 101 11.34 18.58 -51.76
C SER A 101 11.84 18.11 -53.13
N GLN A 102 10.90 17.80 -54.03
CA GLN A 102 11.18 17.47 -55.43
C GLN A 102 11.22 18.72 -56.33
N GLU A 103 10.88 19.90 -55.81
CA GLU A 103 10.96 21.15 -56.56
C GLU A 103 12.41 21.59 -56.77
N ARG A 104 12.84 21.68 -58.04
CA ARG A 104 14.18 22.13 -58.45
C ARG A 104 14.38 23.64 -58.31
N GLN A 105 14.19 24.16 -57.11
CA GLN A 105 14.44 25.56 -56.76
C GLN A 105 15.84 25.77 -56.19
N PRO A 106 16.45 26.96 -56.37
CA PRO A 106 17.70 27.30 -55.71
C PRO A 106 17.51 27.37 -54.19
N MET A 107 18.38 26.70 -53.45
CA MET A 107 18.46 26.73 -51.99
C MET A 107 18.52 28.17 -51.46
N ARG A 108 17.67 28.50 -50.49
CA ARG A 108 17.71 29.81 -49.81
C ARG A 108 18.50 29.69 -48.50
N ALA A 109 19.57 30.47 -48.34
CA ALA A 109 20.40 30.50 -47.13
C ALA A 109 20.00 31.66 -46.20
N ARG A 110 20.01 31.43 -44.88
CA ARG A 110 19.87 32.46 -43.84
C ARG A 110 20.63 32.08 -42.57
N ILE A 111 20.68 33.01 -41.60
CA ILE A 111 21.33 32.81 -40.29
C ILE A 111 20.26 32.84 -39.20
N ALA A 112 20.28 31.84 -38.31
CA ALA A 112 19.29 31.68 -37.24
C ALA A 112 19.23 32.90 -36.30
N GLY A 113 18.03 33.32 -35.91
CA GLY A 113 17.78 34.44 -35.01
C GLY A 113 18.24 35.82 -35.53
N ARG A 114 18.67 35.92 -36.80
CA ARG A 114 19.21 37.16 -37.40
C ARG A 114 18.54 37.56 -38.71
N VAL A 115 17.91 36.62 -39.43
CA VAL A 115 17.37 36.85 -40.77
C VAL A 115 16.01 36.15 -40.93
N THR A 116 14.93 36.93 -40.91
CA THR A 116 13.57 36.44 -41.18
C THR A 116 13.39 36.05 -42.66
N PRO A 117 12.67 34.95 -42.99
CA PRO A 117 12.39 34.57 -44.38
C PRO A 117 11.68 35.65 -45.22
N SER A 118 11.94 35.66 -46.53
CA SER A 118 11.34 36.60 -47.48
C SER A 118 9.86 36.33 -47.74
N LEU A 119 9.03 37.38 -47.80
CA LEU A 119 7.60 37.30 -48.16
C LEU A 119 7.34 36.58 -49.49
N ASN A 120 8.19 36.81 -50.51
CA ASN A 120 8.10 36.16 -51.82
C ASN A 120 8.76 34.76 -51.79
N ARG A 121 8.31 33.89 -50.87
CA ARG A 121 8.75 32.50 -50.75
C ARG A 121 7.69 31.55 -51.33
N PRO A 122 8.02 30.74 -52.34
CA PRO A 122 7.19 29.60 -52.71
C PRO A 122 7.26 28.55 -51.60
N GLN A 123 6.08 28.07 -51.21
CA GLN A 123 5.91 27.02 -50.22
C GLN A 123 6.73 25.78 -50.63
N ASN A 124 7.31 25.06 -49.66
CA ASN A 124 8.13 23.85 -49.87
C ASN A 124 9.48 24.06 -50.60
N SER A 125 9.96 25.29 -50.77
CA SER A 125 11.34 25.57 -51.24
C SER A 125 12.41 25.21 -50.20
N LEU A 126 13.47 24.55 -50.64
CA LEU A 126 14.64 24.15 -49.84
C LEU A 126 15.30 25.37 -49.17
N GLU A 127 15.52 25.27 -47.86
CA GLU A 127 16.13 26.32 -47.04
C GLU A 127 17.23 25.78 -46.16
N MET A 128 18.33 26.51 -46.07
CA MET A 128 19.47 26.25 -45.20
C MET A 128 19.57 27.37 -44.15
N ILE A 129 19.62 26.97 -42.88
CA ILE A 129 19.75 27.86 -41.72
C ILE A 129 21.12 27.62 -41.09
N GLU A 130 22.03 28.58 -41.18
CA GLU A 130 23.35 28.50 -40.52
C GLU A 130 23.26 28.99 -39.08
N LEU A 131 23.82 28.22 -38.14
CA LEU A 131 23.79 28.56 -36.71
C LEU A 131 24.96 29.49 -36.35
N PRO A 132 24.71 30.65 -35.73
CA PRO A 132 25.77 31.61 -35.39
C PRO A 132 26.57 31.15 -34.15
N LEU A 133 27.60 30.34 -34.37
CA LEU A 133 28.47 29.80 -33.32
C LEU A 133 29.72 30.67 -33.10
N ASN A 134 30.12 30.85 -31.84
CA ASN A 134 31.33 31.60 -31.45
C ASN A 134 32.61 30.74 -31.38
N SER A 135 32.49 29.42 -31.56
CA SER A 135 33.58 28.44 -31.45
C SER A 135 33.38 27.28 -32.42
N LYS A 136 34.44 26.54 -32.74
CA LYS A 136 34.44 25.47 -33.74
C LYS A 136 33.58 24.28 -33.25
N PRO A 137 32.45 23.94 -33.91
CA PRO A 137 31.65 22.78 -33.55
C PRO A 137 32.38 21.47 -33.87
N THR A 138 32.26 20.48 -32.99
CA THR A 138 32.92 19.18 -33.08
C THR A 138 31.96 18.01 -33.24
N ALA A 139 30.72 18.12 -32.74
CA ALA A 139 29.66 17.12 -32.92
C ALA A 139 28.27 17.74 -32.66
N ILE A 140 27.21 17.12 -33.16
CA ILE A 140 25.80 17.54 -33.01
C ILE A 140 24.87 16.37 -32.65
N ALA A 141 23.74 16.65 -31.98
CA ALA A 141 22.61 15.72 -31.83
C ALA A 141 21.29 16.50 -31.67
N CYS A 142 20.15 15.91 -32.06
CA CYS A 142 18.84 16.55 -31.98
C CYS A 142 17.82 15.68 -31.22
N CYS A 143 17.05 16.30 -30.33
CA CYS A 143 16.03 15.63 -29.54
C CYS A 143 14.78 15.38 -30.39
N GLN A 144 14.49 14.12 -30.67
CA GLN A 144 13.46 13.72 -31.64
C GLN A 144 12.04 14.21 -31.32
N THR A 145 11.74 14.47 -30.05
CA THR A 145 10.41 14.85 -29.55
C THR A 145 10.21 16.33 -29.23
N THR A 146 11.24 17.04 -28.76
CA THR A 146 11.19 18.49 -28.48
C THR A 146 11.58 19.33 -29.69
N GLY A 147 12.39 18.79 -30.60
CA GLY A 147 12.95 19.53 -31.75
C GLY A 147 14.32 20.16 -31.49
N ASN A 148 14.76 20.28 -30.23
CA ASN A 148 15.98 21.02 -29.87
C ASN A 148 17.24 20.37 -30.43
N LEU A 149 18.25 21.20 -30.73
CA LEU A 149 19.56 20.77 -31.21
C LEU A 149 20.63 21.06 -30.16
N LEU A 150 21.43 20.06 -29.80
CA LEU A 150 22.58 20.16 -28.93
C LEU A 150 23.86 20.17 -29.78
N VAL A 151 24.69 21.20 -29.60
CA VAL A 151 25.95 21.39 -30.35
C VAL A 151 27.12 21.32 -29.39
N ALA A 152 28.04 20.38 -29.62
CA ALA A 152 29.32 20.34 -28.91
C ALA A 152 30.36 21.20 -29.64
N ALA A 153 31.09 22.02 -28.88
CA ALA A 153 32.24 22.79 -29.35
C ALA A 153 33.35 22.70 -28.29
N GLY A 154 34.43 21.97 -28.60
CA GLY A 154 35.50 21.68 -27.64
C GLY A 154 34.96 20.96 -26.40
N ASN A 155 35.16 21.54 -25.21
CA ASN A 155 34.62 21.05 -23.93
C ASN A 155 33.37 21.83 -23.45
N THR A 156 32.58 22.36 -24.39
CA THR A 156 31.31 23.02 -24.11
C THR A 156 30.17 22.46 -24.96
N LEU A 157 28.99 22.32 -24.35
CA LEU A 157 27.74 22.02 -25.05
C LEU A 157 26.85 23.26 -25.07
N ILE A 158 26.28 23.58 -26.22
CA ILE A 158 25.37 24.71 -26.43
C ILE A 158 24.02 24.15 -26.87
N LEU A 159 22.97 24.47 -26.11
CA LEU A 159 21.60 24.10 -26.46
C LEU A 159 21.00 25.18 -27.38
N HIS A 160 20.51 24.74 -28.53
CA HIS A 160 19.70 25.55 -29.45
C HIS A 160 18.24 25.10 -29.34
N GLU A 161 17.38 25.99 -28.83
CA GLU A 161 15.94 25.79 -28.75
C GLU A 161 15.34 25.84 -30.16
N PHE A 162 14.50 24.84 -30.49
CA PHE A 162 13.72 24.83 -31.72
C PHE A 162 12.45 25.67 -31.57
N LYS A 163 12.26 26.64 -32.47
CA LYS A 163 11.10 27.53 -32.49
C LYS A 163 10.36 27.47 -33.81
N ILE A 164 9.04 27.69 -33.74
CA ILE A 164 8.19 27.98 -34.89
C ILE A 164 7.75 29.44 -34.77
N GLU A 165 8.54 30.34 -35.36
CA GLU A 165 8.24 31.77 -35.38
C GLU A 165 7.13 32.09 -36.40
N THR A 166 6.47 33.24 -36.24
CA THR A 166 5.42 33.71 -37.14
C THR A 166 5.77 35.11 -37.67
N GLN A 167 5.83 35.26 -38.98
CA GLN A 167 6.13 36.52 -39.63
C GLN A 167 4.92 37.46 -39.58
N ASN A 168 4.96 38.46 -38.68
CA ASN A 168 3.88 39.42 -38.41
C ASN A 168 3.09 39.94 -39.64
N PRO A 169 3.70 40.43 -40.74
CA PRO A 169 2.95 40.95 -41.89
C PRO A 169 2.27 39.90 -42.78
N SER A 170 2.63 38.62 -42.69
CA SER A 170 2.11 37.55 -43.56
C SER A 170 1.40 36.41 -42.81
N LYS A 171 1.55 36.35 -41.48
CA LYS A 171 1.20 35.21 -40.62
C LYS A 171 1.86 33.88 -41.05
N LEU A 172 2.87 33.90 -41.92
CA LEU A 172 3.61 32.69 -42.31
C LEU A 172 4.45 32.19 -41.14
N LYS A 173 4.32 30.89 -40.85
CA LYS A 173 5.15 30.20 -39.85
C LYS A 173 6.44 29.70 -40.48
N PHE A 174 7.55 29.77 -39.73
CA PHE A 174 8.84 29.23 -40.14
C PHE A 174 9.62 28.66 -38.95
N ILE A 175 10.48 27.67 -39.21
CA ILE A 175 11.38 27.09 -38.19
C ILE A 175 12.55 28.05 -37.96
N ASP A 176 12.91 28.33 -36.71
CA ASP A 176 14.20 28.93 -36.38
C ASP A 176 14.80 28.40 -35.08
N PHE A 177 16.05 28.76 -34.79
CA PHE A 177 16.81 28.25 -33.65
C PHE A 177 17.42 29.36 -32.79
N GLU A 178 17.18 29.31 -31.47
CA GLU A 178 17.77 30.26 -30.51
C GLU A 178 18.80 29.58 -29.60
N ALA A 179 20.05 30.05 -29.62
CA ALA A 179 21.10 29.57 -28.72
C ALA A 179 20.85 30.09 -27.30
N ARG A 180 20.82 29.18 -26.31
CA ARG A 180 20.51 29.56 -24.93
C ARG A 180 21.69 30.27 -24.24
N PRO A 181 21.45 31.20 -23.29
CA PRO A 181 22.48 32.09 -22.72
C PRO A 181 23.43 31.39 -21.73
N TRP A 182 23.16 30.12 -21.43
CA TRP A 182 23.98 29.23 -20.62
C TRP A 182 24.52 28.09 -21.50
N SER A 183 25.67 27.54 -21.12
CA SER A 183 26.30 26.39 -21.78
C SER A 183 26.75 25.37 -20.74
N LEU A 184 26.95 24.12 -21.14
CA LEU A 184 27.41 23.05 -20.23
C LEU A 184 28.91 22.88 -20.40
N GLY A 185 29.66 23.02 -19.31
CA GLY A 185 31.08 22.75 -19.23
C GLY A 185 31.38 21.29 -18.92
N LEU A 186 32.35 20.74 -19.66
CA LEU A 186 32.88 19.40 -19.46
C LEU A 186 34.38 19.46 -19.14
N HIS A 187 34.89 18.43 -18.46
CA HIS A 187 36.34 18.18 -18.30
C HIS A 187 36.95 17.44 -19.51
N PHE A 188 36.18 17.25 -20.59
CA PHE A 188 36.61 16.57 -21.81
C PHE A 188 35.90 17.10 -23.06
N SER A 189 36.43 16.76 -24.24
CA SER A 189 35.80 17.04 -25.53
C SER A 189 35.08 15.77 -26.01
N PRO A 190 33.74 15.74 -26.07
CA PRO A 190 33.00 14.55 -26.46
C PRO A 190 33.11 14.29 -27.96
N THR A 191 33.23 13.02 -28.32
CA THR A 191 33.22 12.53 -29.72
C THR A 191 31.83 12.05 -30.16
N ARG A 192 30.97 11.68 -29.20
CA ARG A 192 29.55 11.38 -29.40
C ARG A 192 28.71 12.05 -28.32
N LEU A 193 27.49 12.45 -28.66
CA LEU A 193 26.47 12.97 -27.75
C LEU A 193 25.08 12.53 -28.20
N ASP A 194 24.13 12.52 -27.27
CA ASP A 194 22.71 12.26 -27.52
C ASP A 194 21.84 13.07 -26.53
N ILE A 195 20.59 13.36 -26.90
CA ILE A 195 19.67 14.17 -26.10
C ILE A 195 18.22 13.68 -26.27
N VAL A 196 17.60 13.34 -25.15
CA VAL A 196 16.27 12.71 -25.08
C VAL A 196 15.48 13.37 -23.95
N GLU A 197 14.49 14.19 -24.30
CA GLU A 197 13.71 15.00 -23.35
C GLU A 197 14.65 15.84 -22.44
N ASP A 198 14.58 15.67 -21.12
CA ASP A 198 15.45 16.35 -20.15
C ASP A 198 16.74 15.57 -19.81
N PHE A 199 17.02 14.45 -20.50
CA PHE A 199 18.24 13.65 -20.39
C PHE A 199 19.26 13.98 -21.50
N VAL A 200 20.53 14.08 -21.13
CA VAL A 200 21.66 14.28 -22.06
C VAL A 200 22.74 13.24 -21.75
N SER A 201 23.38 12.71 -22.79
CA SER A 201 24.55 11.83 -22.65
C SER A 201 25.71 12.28 -23.54
N VAL A 202 26.93 12.05 -23.06
CA VAL A 202 28.18 12.46 -23.73
C VAL A 202 29.29 11.43 -23.52
N MET A 203 30.10 11.19 -24.54
CA MET A 203 31.13 10.15 -24.55
C MET A 203 32.45 10.63 -25.19
N ASP A 204 33.59 10.25 -24.60
CA ASP A 204 34.87 10.07 -25.30
C ASP A 204 35.33 8.60 -25.21
N SER A 205 36.46 8.23 -25.80
CA SER A 205 36.92 6.83 -25.82
C SER A 205 37.22 6.21 -24.45
N SER A 206 37.19 6.99 -23.37
CA SER A 206 37.55 6.60 -21.99
C SER A 206 36.55 7.05 -20.91
N ARG A 207 35.63 7.97 -21.23
CA ARG A 207 34.68 8.59 -20.29
C ARG A 207 33.29 8.64 -20.89
N PHE A 208 32.28 8.37 -20.04
CA PHE A 208 30.87 8.48 -20.39
C PHE A 208 30.07 9.10 -19.26
N VAL A 209 29.14 9.99 -19.60
CA VAL A 209 28.24 10.63 -18.64
C VAL A 209 26.81 10.64 -19.16
N VAL A 210 25.85 10.34 -18.29
CA VAL A 210 24.43 10.66 -18.45
C VAL A 210 24.01 11.58 -17.31
N PHE A 211 23.34 12.68 -17.65
CA PHE A 211 22.80 13.64 -16.69
C PHE A 211 21.46 14.18 -17.14
N ARG A 212 20.68 14.70 -16.19
CA ARG A 212 19.37 15.33 -16.43
C ARG A 212 19.43 16.83 -16.12
N LEU A 213 18.73 17.61 -16.93
CA LEU A 213 18.63 19.07 -16.82
C LEU A 213 17.27 19.45 -16.23
N THR A 214 17.17 19.49 -14.90
CA THR A 214 15.96 19.90 -14.19
C THR A 214 15.99 21.41 -13.89
N ASN A 215 14.84 22.02 -13.60
CA ASN A 215 14.77 23.43 -13.18
C ASN A 215 13.77 23.52 -12.01
N PRO A 216 14.26 23.67 -10.76
CA PRO A 216 13.44 23.51 -9.56
C PRO A 216 12.33 24.56 -9.45
N LEU A 217 12.47 25.74 -10.08
CA LEU A 217 11.41 26.74 -10.11
C LEU A 217 10.12 26.24 -10.80
N TYR A 218 10.21 25.24 -11.67
CA TYR A 218 9.04 24.58 -12.26
C TYR A 218 8.55 23.38 -11.43
N ASP A 219 9.44 22.68 -10.74
CA ASP A 219 9.11 21.46 -10.00
C ASP A 219 8.59 21.79 -8.56
N ASP A 220 9.13 22.80 -7.86
CA ASP A 220 8.78 23.18 -6.47
C ASP A 220 7.32 23.64 -6.26
N ILE A 221 6.66 24.15 -7.32
CA ILE A 221 5.28 24.68 -7.26
C ILE A 221 4.27 23.58 -6.87
N ASP A 222 4.61 22.30 -7.06
CA ASP A 222 3.69 21.18 -6.80
C ASP A 222 3.62 20.82 -5.30
N HIS A 223 4.61 21.18 -4.50
CA HIS A 223 4.58 21.01 -3.04
C HIS A 223 3.75 22.08 -2.31
N LEU A 224 3.50 23.24 -2.93
CA LEU A 224 2.65 24.29 -2.37
C LEU A 224 1.21 24.18 -2.86
N SER A 225 1.00 23.89 -4.14
CA SER A 225 -0.36 23.80 -4.71
C SER A 225 -1.17 22.63 -4.15
N SER A 226 -0.52 21.50 -3.86
CA SER A 226 -1.14 20.32 -3.20
C SER A 226 -1.63 20.56 -1.77
N LEU A 227 -1.18 21.62 -1.09
CA LEU A 227 -1.64 22.01 0.26
C LEU A 227 -2.71 23.11 0.27
N THR A 228 -3.12 23.65 -0.90
CA THR A 228 -3.98 24.85 -0.99
C THR A 228 -5.29 24.65 -1.77
N SER A 229 -5.57 23.44 -2.27
CA SER A 229 -6.72 23.12 -3.13
C SER A 229 -8.08 23.01 -2.41
N THR A 230 -8.28 23.74 -1.30
CA THR A 230 -9.55 23.81 -0.55
C THR A 230 -10.00 25.24 -0.22
N THR A 231 -9.89 26.18 -1.16
CA THR A 231 -10.85 27.32 -1.28
C THR A 231 -10.72 28.04 -2.62
N SER A 232 -11.83 28.47 -3.22
CA SER A 232 -11.86 29.28 -4.43
C SER A 232 -12.50 30.65 -4.20
N SER A 233 -11.84 31.72 -4.66
CA SER A 233 -12.47 33.05 -4.81
C SER A 233 -11.74 33.95 -5.81
N SER A 234 -12.21 33.92 -7.07
CA SER A 234 -12.43 35.07 -7.97
C SER A 234 -11.55 36.34 -7.94
N ASN A 235 -11.19 36.78 -9.16
CA ASN A 235 -10.83 38.14 -9.59
C ASN A 235 -9.41 38.63 -9.31
N ASP A 236 -8.64 38.87 -10.38
CA ASP A 236 -8.86 40.13 -11.13
C ASP A 236 -8.60 39.96 -12.65
N LYS A 237 -8.74 41.04 -13.43
CA LYS A 237 -8.87 41.04 -14.90
C LYS A 237 -7.62 41.47 -15.68
N THR A 238 -7.74 41.38 -17.01
CA THR A 238 -6.81 41.77 -18.10
C THR A 238 -5.70 40.74 -18.40
N THR A 239 -5.30 40.48 -19.66
CA THR A 239 -5.69 41.07 -20.96
C THR A 239 -6.24 40.03 -21.96
N ILE A 240 -6.90 40.51 -23.02
CA ILE A 240 -7.52 39.68 -24.09
C ILE A 240 -6.48 39.30 -25.15
N SER A 241 -6.49 38.03 -25.58
CA SER A 241 -6.11 37.63 -26.93
C SER A 241 -7.04 36.51 -27.41
N THR A 242 -7.81 36.78 -28.45
CA THR A 242 -8.69 35.81 -29.11
C THR A 242 -7.92 34.85 -30.01
N ASP A 243 -8.47 33.65 -30.25
CA ASP A 243 -8.88 33.22 -31.59
C ASP A 243 -9.96 32.12 -31.47
N PHE A 244 -10.71 31.85 -32.54
CA PHE A 244 -12.04 31.22 -32.46
C PHE A 244 -12.32 30.30 -33.66
N CYS A 245 -13.02 29.18 -33.41
CA CYS A 245 -13.76 28.37 -34.40
C CYS A 245 -12.93 27.62 -35.49
N SER A 246 -13.43 26.55 -36.14
CA SER A 246 -14.81 26.01 -36.22
C SER A 246 -14.86 24.47 -36.21
N LEU A 247 -15.95 23.92 -35.65
CA LEU A 247 -16.86 22.82 -36.12
C LEU A 247 -16.30 21.61 -36.93
N ASP A 248 -16.79 20.38 -36.73
CA ASP A 248 -18.18 19.98 -37.06
C ASP A 248 -18.93 18.99 -36.14
N THR A 249 -20.25 19.21 -36.08
CA THR A 249 -21.41 18.31 -35.89
C THR A 249 -21.39 17.14 -34.88
N ILE A 250 -21.95 17.42 -33.69
CA ILE A 250 -23.11 16.75 -33.04
C ILE A 250 -23.60 15.40 -33.64
N ASP A 251 -23.74 14.38 -32.79
CA ASP A 251 -25.00 13.64 -32.66
C ASP A 251 -25.30 13.24 -31.19
N ASN A 252 -26.54 12.89 -30.84
CA ASN A 252 -27.04 12.85 -29.45
C ASN A 252 -27.44 11.43 -28.95
N SER A 253 -27.25 11.16 -27.64
CA SER A 253 -28.29 10.54 -26.78
C SER A 253 -27.98 10.48 -25.26
N ILE A 254 -28.92 10.99 -24.44
CA ILE A 254 -29.54 10.34 -23.24
C ILE A 254 -28.54 9.82 -22.16
N SER A 255 -28.22 10.57 -21.07
CA SER A 255 -28.97 10.74 -19.78
C SER A 255 -29.18 9.43 -18.98
N THR A 256 -28.97 9.32 -17.65
CA THR A 256 -29.42 10.15 -16.50
C THR A 256 -28.32 10.31 -15.41
N GLN A 257 -28.28 11.24 -14.44
CA GLN A 257 -29.22 12.03 -13.60
C GLN A 257 -29.69 11.41 -12.26
N ALA A 258 -29.02 11.80 -11.15
CA ALA A 258 -29.51 12.07 -9.78
C ALA A 258 -28.31 12.70 -8.99
N SER A 259 -28.32 13.82 -8.22
CA SER A 259 -29.20 14.41 -7.17
C SER A 259 -29.20 13.63 -5.84
N ASN A 260 -29.14 14.18 -4.61
CA ASN A 260 -29.02 15.53 -4.00
C ASN A 260 -28.67 15.32 -2.47
N GLU A 261 -28.37 16.25 -1.52
CA GLU A 261 -28.35 17.73 -1.44
C GLU A 261 -27.53 18.30 -0.22
N LEU A 262 -27.57 19.64 -0.03
CA LEU A 262 -27.57 20.52 1.18
C LEU A 262 -27.49 19.93 2.64
N ASN A 263 -27.06 20.63 3.72
CA ASN A 263 -26.36 21.94 3.95
C ASN A 263 -26.01 22.19 5.46
N LEU A 264 -25.12 23.16 5.74
CA LEU A 264 -25.00 23.98 7.00
C LEU A 264 -24.67 23.26 8.35
N THR A 265 -23.91 23.82 9.31
CA THR A 265 -24.05 25.16 9.92
C THR A 265 -22.74 25.81 10.44
N LYS A 266 -22.84 27.12 10.69
CA LYS A 266 -21.79 28.08 11.12
C LYS A 266 -21.50 28.00 12.63
N GLN A 267 -20.33 28.51 13.05
CA GLN A 267 -20.29 29.62 14.05
C GLN A 267 -19.04 30.51 13.89
N LYS A 268 -18.97 31.63 14.64
CA LYS A 268 -17.97 32.72 14.51
C LYS A 268 -17.40 33.12 15.88
N ASN A 269 -16.16 33.61 15.92
CA ASN A 269 -15.75 34.91 16.51
C ASN A 269 -14.25 35.16 16.16
N ASN A 270 -13.80 36.34 15.72
CA ASN A 270 -13.69 37.66 16.38
C ASN A 270 -12.73 37.68 17.59
N SER A 271 -11.76 38.62 17.72
CA SER A 271 -11.28 39.64 16.76
C SER A 271 -9.99 40.39 17.22
N ASN A 272 -9.34 41.07 16.26
CA ASN A 272 -8.73 42.42 16.37
C ASN A 272 -7.26 42.69 16.85
N LYS A 273 -6.65 43.65 16.11
CA LYS A 273 -5.48 44.53 16.39
C LYS A 273 -4.09 43.84 16.34
N LYS A 274 -3.10 44.30 15.55
CA LYS A 274 -2.43 45.64 15.41
C LYS A 274 -1.55 45.99 16.64
N SER A 275 -0.30 46.46 16.52
CA SER A 275 0.61 46.61 15.34
C SER A 275 2.00 47.14 15.79
N ASN A 276 3.03 47.00 14.93
CA ASN A 276 4.27 47.81 14.81
C ASN A 276 5.53 47.50 15.67
N VAL A 277 6.62 47.19 14.93
CA VAL A 277 7.94 47.88 14.94
C VAL A 277 9.09 47.40 15.86
N ASP A 278 10.14 46.91 15.17
CA ASP A 278 11.60 47.01 15.42
C ASP A 278 12.43 46.05 16.30
N LYS A 279 13.45 45.49 15.60
CA LYS A 279 14.88 45.26 15.96
C LYS A 279 15.36 43.92 16.57
N ASN A 280 16.04 43.18 15.69
CA ASN A 280 17.29 42.41 15.87
C ASN A 280 17.41 41.38 17.01
N SER A 281 17.31 40.09 16.65
CA SER A 281 18.38 39.10 16.91
C SER A 281 18.14 37.77 16.18
N ASN A 282 19.16 37.24 15.48
CA ASN A 282 19.29 35.79 15.27
C ASN A 282 20.01 35.20 16.50
N PRO A 283 19.60 34.03 16.98
CA PRO A 283 20.39 32.83 16.68
C PRO A 283 19.53 31.58 16.37
N ARG A 284 20.21 30.46 16.06
CA ARG A 284 19.61 29.14 15.77
C ARG A 284 19.24 28.34 17.05
N SER A 285 18.38 27.34 16.84
CA SER A 285 18.32 26.01 17.50
C SER A 285 17.53 25.79 18.81
N PHE A 286 16.98 24.55 18.91
CA PHE A 286 16.45 23.84 20.10
C PHE A 286 15.14 24.38 20.72
N LEU A 287 14.23 23.61 21.34
CA LEU A 287 14.03 22.15 21.65
C LEU A 287 12.49 21.98 21.96
N ASN A 288 11.81 20.84 22.13
CA ASN A 288 12.06 19.37 22.23
C ASN A 288 10.75 18.59 21.88
N LEU A 289 10.83 17.27 21.66
CA LEU A 289 9.85 16.18 21.96
C LEU A 289 10.18 14.97 21.04
N SER A 290 10.81 13.84 21.39
CA SER A 290 10.97 13.03 22.62
C SER A 290 10.72 11.56 22.24
N PHE A 291 11.65 10.92 21.53
CA PHE A 291 11.62 9.46 21.32
C PHE A 291 12.10 8.72 22.57
N LYS A 292 11.48 7.56 22.86
CA LYS A 292 11.81 6.71 24.02
C LYS A 292 13.20 6.07 23.85
N LYS A 293 13.89 5.81 24.97
CA LYS A 293 15.22 5.19 25.00
C LYS A 293 15.19 3.77 24.44
N ILE A 294 15.98 3.51 23.40
CA ILE A 294 16.52 2.19 23.07
C ILE A 294 18.05 2.25 23.29
N LYS A 295 18.67 1.13 23.65
CA LYS A 295 20.10 1.07 24.03
C LYS A 295 21.00 1.49 22.85
N LYS A 296 22.06 2.24 23.14
CA LYS A 296 23.19 2.40 22.20
C LYS A 296 23.86 1.04 21.97
N SER A 297 23.74 0.48 20.77
CA SER A 297 24.85 -0.25 20.17
C SER A 297 25.95 0.74 19.77
N ALA A 298 27.20 0.28 19.64
CA ALA A 298 28.24 1.08 19.02
C ALA A 298 27.94 1.23 17.52
N CYS A 299 27.81 2.47 17.05
CA CYS A 299 27.65 2.77 15.63
C CYS A 299 29.03 2.98 15.02
N ILE A 300 29.38 2.18 14.01
CA ILE A 300 30.61 2.36 13.25
C ILE A 300 30.48 3.63 12.41
N ASP A 301 31.43 4.55 12.58
CA ASP A 301 31.55 5.77 11.79
C ASP A 301 32.16 5.42 10.43
N TRP A 302 31.29 5.11 9.46
CA TRP A 302 31.69 4.72 8.10
C TRP A 302 32.42 5.83 7.34
N ASP A 303 32.11 7.11 7.62
CA ASP A 303 32.80 8.25 7.02
C ASP A 303 34.26 8.34 7.53
N ARG A 304 34.52 7.99 8.79
CA ARG A 304 35.90 7.80 9.27
C ARG A 304 36.59 6.59 8.64
N LEU A 305 35.93 5.44 8.60
CA LEU A 305 36.52 4.21 8.08
C LEU A 305 36.90 4.33 6.59
N GLY A 306 36.08 5.02 5.79
CA GLY A 306 36.36 5.26 4.37
C GLY A 306 37.47 6.28 4.07
N ASN A 307 37.90 7.08 5.07
CA ASN A 307 38.98 8.07 4.90
C ASN A 307 40.35 7.59 5.43
N ASP A 308 40.38 6.74 6.46
CA ASP A 308 41.62 6.29 7.09
C ASP A 308 41.51 4.81 7.56
N GLU A 309 41.16 3.94 6.61
CA GLU A 309 40.78 2.53 6.77
C GLU A 309 41.65 1.77 7.77
N LYS A 310 42.98 1.94 7.68
CA LYS A 310 43.93 1.23 8.53
C LYS A 310 43.80 1.61 10.02
N LEU A 311 43.67 2.90 10.33
CA LEU A 311 43.48 3.36 11.71
C LEU A 311 42.09 3.04 12.23
N GLY A 312 41.07 3.02 11.37
CA GLY A 312 39.73 2.55 11.71
C GLY A 312 39.71 1.05 12.07
N LEU A 313 40.33 0.19 11.27
CA LEU A 313 40.45 -1.24 11.54
C LEU A 313 41.31 -1.52 12.79
N GLU A 314 42.43 -0.84 12.97
CA GLU A 314 43.23 -0.94 14.20
C GLU A 314 42.41 -0.50 15.43
N SER A 315 41.55 0.52 15.33
CA SER A 315 40.65 0.92 16.42
C SER A 315 39.56 -0.11 16.72
N LEU A 316 38.96 -0.72 15.70
CA LEU A 316 37.88 -1.71 15.87
C LEU A 316 38.40 -3.05 16.40
N ALA A 317 39.63 -3.44 16.03
CA ALA A 317 40.28 -4.62 16.61
C ALA A 317 40.69 -4.39 18.08
N ASN A 318 41.16 -3.19 18.43
CA ASN A 318 41.44 -2.82 19.83
C ASN A 318 40.18 -2.70 20.73
N GLU A 319 38.96 -2.72 20.16
CA GLU A 319 37.69 -2.82 20.90
C GLU A 319 37.09 -4.25 20.88
N ASP A 320 37.88 -5.27 20.49
CA ASP A 320 37.46 -6.69 20.34
C ASP A 320 36.28 -6.92 19.36
N ILE A 321 36.02 -5.97 18.44
CA ILE A 321 34.92 -6.06 17.45
C ILE A 321 35.35 -6.90 16.22
N ILE A 322 36.65 -6.97 15.91
CA ILE A 322 37.23 -7.69 14.78
C ILE A 322 38.50 -8.41 15.24
N ASP A 323 38.66 -9.70 14.91
CA ASP A 323 39.89 -10.46 15.21
C ASP A 323 41.06 -9.93 14.36
N HIS A 324 42.20 -9.67 15.00
CA HIS A 324 43.45 -9.22 14.37
C HIS A 324 43.95 -10.11 13.22
N ASN A 325 43.47 -11.36 13.10
CA ASN A 325 43.86 -12.31 12.06
C ASN A 325 42.91 -12.34 10.84
N CYS A 326 41.82 -11.55 10.83
CA CYS A 326 40.93 -11.48 9.68
C CYS A 326 41.63 -10.87 8.45
N GLN A 327 41.67 -11.61 7.34
CA GLN A 327 41.99 -11.06 6.02
C GLN A 327 40.96 -9.98 5.63
N PRO A 328 41.33 -8.99 4.80
CA PRO A 328 40.51 -7.79 4.57
C PRO A 328 39.10 -8.15 4.06
N PHE A 329 38.10 -7.67 4.80
CA PHE A 329 36.69 -7.82 4.43
C PHE A 329 36.39 -6.99 3.17
N SER A 330 36.11 -7.67 2.06
CA SER A 330 35.66 -7.02 0.83
C SER A 330 34.22 -6.47 1.02
N ILE A 331 34.10 -5.19 1.37
CA ILE A 331 32.82 -4.49 1.37
C ILE A 331 32.40 -4.29 -0.09
N ASN A 332 31.56 -5.19 -0.58
CA ASN A 332 30.96 -5.07 -1.91
C ASN A 332 29.93 -3.94 -1.93
N LEU A 333 30.43 -2.74 -2.25
CA LEU A 333 29.66 -1.65 -2.87
C LEU A 333 28.92 -2.16 -4.13
N PRO A 334 27.97 -1.40 -4.71
CA PRO A 334 27.17 -1.85 -5.88
C PRO A 334 27.96 -1.88 -7.21
N SER A 335 29.04 -2.67 -7.24
CA SER A 335 29.42 -3.42 -8.43
C SER A 335 28.23 -4.24 -8.94
N ILE A 336 28.25 -4.58 -10.23
CA ILE A 336 27.38 -5.60 -10.82
C ILE A 336 27.33 -6.81 -9.87
N CYS A 337 26.14 -7.19 -9.38
CA CYS A 337 26.00 -8.38 -8.55
C CYS A 337 26.60 -9.57 -9.31
N LEU A 338 27.57 -10.29 -8.74
CA LEU A 338 28.18 -11.44 -9.41
C LEU A 338 27.15 -12.56 -9.72
N GLU A 339 25.99 -12.53 -9.07
CA GLU A 339 24.82 -13.38 -9.38
C GLU A 339 24.11 -13.01 -10.69
N ARG A 340 24.20 -11.75 -11.15
CA ARG A 340 23.68 -11.27 -12.45
C ARG A 340 24.76 -11.23 -13.53
N ALA A 341 26.01 -11.46 -13.15
CA ALA A 341 27.12 -11.60 -14.06
C ALA A 341 27.03 -12.95 -14.78
N GLY A 342 26.82 -12.94 -16.10
CA GLY A 342 26.85 -14.16 -16.91
C GLY A 342 28.20 -14.90 -16.78
N PRO A 343 28.23 -16.25 -16.84
CA PRO A 343 29.47 -17.01 -16.65
C PRO A 343 30.55 -16.65 -17.69
N GLY A 344 31.62 -15.99 -17.27
CA GLY A 344 32.68 -15.48 -18.14
C GLY A 344 33.08 -14.01 -17.91
N HIS A 345 32.34 -13.28 -17.07
CA HIS A 345 32.59 -11.87 -16.76
C HIS A 345 34.03 -11.55 -16.34
N THR A 346 34.59 -10.49 -16.92
CA THR A 346 35.68 -9.72 -16.33
C THR A 346 35.19 -8.88 -15.15
N LEU A 347 36.13 -8.44 -14.31
CA LEU A 347 35.84 -7.48 -13.23
C LEU A 347 35.34 -6.16 -13.82
N ASN A 348 34.38 -5.51 -13.14
CA ASN A 348 33.78 -4.23 -13.57
C ASN A 348 34.86 -3.20 -13.99
N PRO A 349 34.97 -2.84 -15.29
CA PRO A 349 36.07 -2.01 -15.79
C PRO A 349 35.91 -0.52 -15.48
N PHE A 350 34.83 -0.12 -14.79
CA PHE A 350 34.48 1.30 -14.59
C PHE A 350 34.82 1.84 -13.21
N VAL A 351 35.65 2.88 -13.20
CA VAL A 351 35.75 3.84 -12.09
C VAL A 351 34.51 4.73 -12.11
N LEU A 352 33.64 4.57 -11.12
CA LEU A 352 32.43 5.39 -10.95
C LEU A 352 32.78 6.80 -10.45
N ASN A 353 31.98 7.80 -10.84
CA ASN A 353 31.98 9.15 -10.26
C ASN A 353 33.34 9.90 -10.25
N SER A 354 34.24 9.61 -11.19
CA SER A 354 35.54 10.29 -11.29
C SER A 354 35.40 11.80 -11.57
N VAL A 355 36.23 12.65 -10.96
CA VAL A 355 36.20 14.12 -11.15
C VAL A 355 36.35 14.53 -12.63
N ASP A 356 37.05 13.73 -13.44
CA ASP A 356 37.18 13.94 -14.90
C ASP A 356 35.85 13.82 -15.67
N THR A 357 34.76 13.43 -15.00
CA THR A 357 33.42 13.19 -15.56
C THR A 357 32.36 14.15 -15.01
N GLU A 358 32.76 15.23 -14.34
CA GLU A 358 31.81 16.25 -13.86
C GLU A 358 31.31 17.16 -14.99
N VAL A 359 30.07 17.63 -14.81
CA VAL A 359 29.34 18.49 -15.75
C VAL A 359 28.76 19.66 -14.95
N TYR A 360 29.02 20.88 -15.40
CA TYR A 360 28.64 22.10 -14.69
C TYR A 360 28.11 23.16 -15.66
N ILE A 361 27.27 24.08 -15.19
CA ILE A 361 26.70 25.14 -16.03
C ILE A 361 27.63 26.36 -16.04
N LYS A 362 27.94 26.85 -17.25
CA LYS A 362 28.65 28.10 -17.53
C LYS A 362 27.63 29.14 -18.01
N THR A 363 27.28 30.10 -17.16
CA THR A 363 26.46 31.26 -17.55
C THR A 363 27.33 32.32 -18.23
N SER A 364 26.76 33.06 -19.18
CA SER A 364 27.45 34.14 -19.90
C SER A 364 27.30 35.52 -19.26
N SER A 365 26.51 35.65 -18.19
CA SER A 365 26.32 36.90 -17.44
C SER A 365 26.08 36.62 -15.93
N PRO A 366 26.45 37.55 -15.02
CA PRO A 366 26.15 37.41 -13.59
C PRO A 366 24.75 37.90 -13.17
N ASP A 367 24.24 38.94 -13.84
CA ASP A 367 23.18 39.81 -13.28
C ASP A 367 21.80 39.69 -13.96
N SER A 368 21.62 38.82 -14.96
CA SER A 368 20.29 38.59 -15.55
C SER A 368 19.49 37.59 -14.70
N GLY A 369 18.74 38.07 -13.71
CA GLY A 369 17.89 37.29 -12.81
C GLY A 369 16.67 36.57 -13.44
N TRP A 370 16.77 36.24 -14.74
CA TRP A 370 15.83 35.47 -15.55
C TRP A 370 16.55 34.35 -16.34
N SER A 371 17.83 34.06 -16.04
CA SER A 371 18.42 32.78 -16.43
C SER A 371 17.57 31.67 -15.84
N GLU A 372 17.02 30.81 -16.68
CA GLU A 372 16.31 29.62 -16.23
C GLU A 372 17.26 28.82 -15.31
N ASN A 373 16.86 28.60 -14.06
CA ASN A 373 17.71 28.00 -13.03
C ASN A 373 17.89 26.49 -13.23
N TYR A 374 18.41 26.09 -14.39
CA TYR A 374 18.73 24.71 -14.67
C TYR A 374 19.80 24.19 -13.70
N VAL A 375 19.63 22.93 -13.29
CA VAL A 375 20.53 22.20 -12.41
C VAL A 375 20.87 20.88 -13.10
N VAL A 376 22.15 20.50 -13.05
CA VAL A 376 22.64 19.22 -13.57
C VAL A 376 22.46 18.15 -12.49
N LYS A 377 21.44 17.29 -12.63
CA LYS A 377 21.34 16.05 -11.85
C LYS A 377 22.15 14.98 -12.57
N ASN A 378 23.39 14.74 -12.12
CA ASN A 378 24.20 13.62 -12.61
C ASN A 378 23.49 12.30 -12.33
N ILE A 379 23.41 11.41 -13.34
CA ILE A 379 22.77 10.10 -13.21
C ILE A 379 23.85 9.01 -13.22
N LEU A 380 24.63 8.94 -14.31
CA LEU A 380 25.64 7.91 -14.52
C LEU A 380 26.95 8.60 -14.91
N ARG A 381 28.05 8.25 -14.24
CA ARG A 381 29.41 8.78 -14.48
C ARG A 381 30.39 7.61 -14.52
N LEU A 382 30.83 7.23 -15.72
CA LEU A 382 31.76 6.12 -15.95
C LEU A 382 33.08 6.63 -16.52
N LYS A 383 34.19 6.08 -16.03
CA LYS A 383 35.54 6.22 -16.60
C LYS A 383 36.16 4.83 -16.66
N ILE A 384 36.73 4.43 -17.79
CA ILE A 384 37.42 3.14 -17.90
C ILE A 384 38.71 3.20 -17.06
N ALA A 385 38.90 2.21 -16.20
CA ALA A 385 40.09 2.06 -15.38
C ALA A 385 41.34 1.83 -16.25
N ARG A 386 42.49 2.37 -15.85
CA ARG A 386 43.78 2.17 -16.53
C ARG A 386 44.62 1.18 -15.73
N ALA A 387 45.61 0.57 -16.38
CA ALA A 387 46.53 -0.39 -15.73
C ALA A 387 47.31 0.18 -14.52
N ASN A 388 47.37 1.51 -14.37
CA ASN A 388 47.93 2.17 -13.18
C ASN A 388 46.98 2.16 -11.97
N ASP A 389 45.66 2.02 -12.20
CA ASP A 389 44.63 2.07 -11.16
C ASP A 389 44.45 0.69 -10.50
N PHE A 390 44.71 -0.41 -11.22
CA PHE A 390 44.68 -1.79 -10.72
C PHE A 390 45.87 -2.63 -11.23
N PRO A 391 46.90 -2.94 -10.41
CA PRO A 391 48.14 -3.60 -10.84
C PRO A 391 48.02 -5.12 -11.09
N GLN A 392 46.81 -5.63 -11.30
CA GLN A 392 46.52 -7.05 -11.58
C GLN A 392 45.62 -7.26 -12.82
N ALA A 393 45.20 -6.17 -13.50
CA ALA A 393 44.45 -6.28 -14.74
C ALA A 393 45.39 -6.61 -15.92
N ASP A 394 44.97 -7.53 -16.78
CA ASP A 394 45.73 -7.91 -17.97
C ASP A 394 45.78 -6.76 -19.00
N GLY A 395 46.80 -6.77 -19.87
CA GLY A 395 47.25 -5.59 -20.64
C GLY A 395 46.33 -5.04 -21.75
N SER A 396 45.03 -5.34 -21.75
CA SER A 396 44.07 -4.85 -22.73
C SER A 396 43.54 -3.45 -22.39
N ASN A 397 43.89 -2.45 -23.20
CA ASN A 397 43.23 -1.14 -23.16
C ASN A 397 41.80 -1.25 -23.70
N GLU A 398 40.82 -1.51 -22.85
CA GLU A 398 39.41 -1.30 -23.20
C GLU A 398 39.13 0.17 -23.52
N LEU A 399 38.21 0.40 -24.46
CA LEU A 399 37.76 1.72 -24.88
C LEU A 399 36.24 1.69 -25.11
N PHE A 400 35.57 2.82 -24.91
CA PHE A 400 34.16 2.95 -25.27
C PHE A 400 34.01 3.03 -26.80
N THR A 401 33.25 2.09 -27.37
CA THR A 401 33.06 1.93 -28.82
C THR A 401 31.83 2.69 -29.29
N SER A 402 30.69 2.46 -28.65
CA SER A 402 29.37 3.02 -28.99
C SER A 402 28.47 3.09 -27.75
N PHE A 403 27.46 3.95 -27.80
CA PHE A 403 26.33 3.96 -26.86
C PHE A 403 25.03 4.27 -27.61
N VAL A 404 23.88 3.96 -27.01
CA VAL A 404 22.53 4.34 -27.49
C VAL A 404 21.69 4.78 -26.30
N LEU A 405 20.98 5.90 -26.44
CA LEU A 405 20.01 6.41 -25.46
C LEU A 405 18.59 6.31 -26.06
N LYS A 406 17.71 5.49 -25.48
CA LYS A 406 16.36 5.25 -26.00
C LYS A 406 15.28 5.53 -24.94
N PRO A 407 14.38 6.51 -25.16
CA PRO A 407 13.25 6.74 -24.27
C PRO A 407 12.26 5.58 -24.33
N LEU A 408 11.63 5.25 -23.19
CA LEU A 408 10.53 4.29 -23.13
C LEU A 408 9.23 5.02 -22.78
N TYR A 409 8.27 5.01 -23.72
CA TYR A 409 6.93 5.56 -23.51
C TYR A 409 5.91 4.44 -23.32
N LEU A 410 5.09 4.51 -22.26
CA LEU A 410 4.10 3.47 -21.91
C LEU A 410 2.67 4.02 -21.88
N LYS A 411 1.72 3.28 -22.48
CA LYS A 411 0.29 3.64 -22.61
C LYS A 411 -0.37 3.99 -21.27
N THR A 412 0.02 3.28 -20.21
CA THR A 412 -0.56 3.36 -18.85
C THR A 412 0.11 4.38 -17.93
N SER A 413 1.21 5.01 -18.36
CA SER A 413 1.91 5.99 -17.51
C SER A 413 1.22 7.35 -17.54
N HIS A 414 0.93 7.87 -16.35
CA HIS A 414 0.28 9.16 -16.12
C HIS A 414 1.14 10.01 -15.18
N ASN A 415 2.25 10.54 -15.70
CA ASN A 415 3.04 11.54 -14.98
C ASN A 415 2.20 12.81 -14.80
N ASN A 416 1.53 12.97 -13.66
CA ASN A 416 0.64 14.11 -13.38
C ASN A 416 1.36 15.47 -13.45
N ASN A 417 2.69 15.50 -13.28
CA ASN A 417 3.53 16.70 -13.45
C ASN A 417 3.71 17.11 -14.93
N GLY A 418 3.19 16.31 -15.88
CA GLY A 418 3.50 16.35 -17.32
C GLY A 418 2.81 17.42 -18.18
N LEU A 419 2.35 18.54 -17.60
CA LEU A 419 1.69 19.62 -18.39
C LEU A 419 2.21 21.05 -18.12
N LYS A 420 3.37 21.20 -17.48
CA LYS A 420 4.10 22.49 -17.42
C LYS A 420 4.99 22.65 -18.66
N LYS A 421 4.93 23.80 -19.33
CA LYS A 421 5.80 24.11 -20.46
C LYS A 421 7.27 24.19 -20.02
N SER A 422 8.08 23.25 -20.50
CA SER A 422 9.55 23.26 -20.39
C SER A 422 10.13 23.04 -21.78
N ILE A 423 11.23 23.73 -22.11
CA ILE A 423 11.94 23.56 -23.38
C ILE A 423 12.39 22.10 -23.58
N LEU A 424 12.66 21.38 -22.49
CA LEU A 424 13.19 20.01 -22.49
C LEU A 424 12.13 18.93 -22.23
N ARG A 425 10.86 19.25 -21.99
CA ARG A 425 9.80 18.24 -21.77
C ARG A 425 8.69 18.42 -22.81
N SER A 426 8.57 17.46 -23.73
CA SER A 426 7.59 17.46 -24.83
C SER A 426 6.19 17.03 -24.38
N GLU A 427 5.20 17.16 -25.26
CA GLU A 427 3.83 16.66 -25.08
C GLU A 427 3.77 15.13 -24.88
N ARG A 428 4.85 14.40 -25.20
CA ARG A 428 4.98 12.94 -24.99
C ARG A 428 5.50 12.60 -23.58
N TYR A 429 6.06 13.57 -22.85
CA TYR A 429 6.67 13.37 -21.52
C TYR A 429 5.71 12.82 -20.47
N LYS A 430 4.41 13.11 -20.58
CA LYS A 430 3.36 12.53 -19.73
C LYS A 430 3.31 11.00 -19.76
N HIS A 431 3.72 10.39 -20.89
CA HIS A 431 3.79 8.94 -21.10
C HIS A 431 5.22 8.39 -20.95
N LEU A 432 6.21 9.20 -20.55
CA LEU A 432 7.61 8.75 -20.41
C LEU A 432 7.75 7.98 -19.09
N ASN A 433 8.05 6.68 -19.18
CA ASN A 433 8.36 5.87 -18.00
C ASN A 433 9.82 6.08 -17.54
N GLY A 434 10.73 6.15 -18.50
CA GLY A 434 12.15 6.37 -18.27
C GLY A 434 12.97 6.34 -19.56
N VAL A 435 14.29 6.40 -19.42
CA VAL A 435 15.23 6.35 -20.54
C VAL A 435 16.21 5.20 -20.34
N THR A 436 16.26 4.31 -21.33
CA THR A 436 17.18 3.16 -21.36
C THR A 436 18.50 3.60 -22.01
N CYS A 437 19.63 3.22 -21.42
CA CYS A 437 20.96 3.52 -21.93
C CYS A 437 21.76 2.23 -22.07
N LEU A 438 22.21 1.93 -23.28
CA LEU A 438 23.20 0.88 -23.55
C LEU A 438 24.55 1.55 -23.84
N ILE A 439 25.61 1.08 -23.21
CA ILE A 439 26.99 1.48 -23.52
C ILE A 439 27.88 0.25 -23.72
N CYS A 440 28.77 0.31 -24.72
CA CYS A 440 29.65 -0.79 -25.11
C CYS A 440 31.12 -0.45 -24.86
N THR A 441 31.86 -1.38 -24.25
CA THR A 441 33.32 -1.45 -24.37
C THR A 441 33.68 -2.15 -25.68
N THR A 442 34.86 -2.76 -25.77
CA THR A 442 35.27 -3.56 -26.92
C THR A 442 34.60 -4.93 -27.00
N GLN A 443 34.24 -5.55 -25.87
CA GLN A 443 33.72 -6.93 -25.83
C GLN A 443 32.38 -7.09 -25.10
N GLU A 444 31.98 -6.12 -24.27
CA GLU A 444 30.73 -6.19 -23.48
C GLU A 444 29.84 -4.94 -23.67
N GLY A 445 28.53 -5.14 -23.60
CA GLY A 445 27.51 -4.08 -23.60
C GLY A 445 26.73 -4.04 -22.28
N TYR A 446 26.71 -2.90 -21.61
CA TYR A 446 26.11 -2.69 -20.29
C TYR A 446 24.82 -1.88 -20.43
N ILE A 447 23.69 -2.43 -19.97
CA ILE A 447 22.38 -1.75 -20.09
C ILE A 447 21.86 -1.23 -18.75
N TYR A 448 21.47 0.03 -18.76
CA TYR A 448 20.90 0.77 -17.63
C TYR A 448 19.52 1.28 -18.02
N HIS A 449 18.65 1.54 -17.03
CA HIS A 449 17.38 2.23 -17.24
C HIS A 449 17.17 3.26 -16.13
N PHE A 450 16.79 4.48 -16.52
CA PHE A 450 16.63 5.62 -15.62
C PHE A 450 15.17 6.07 -15.62
N GLY A 451 14.45 5.80 -14.53
CA GLY A 451 13.04 6.20 -14.39
C GLY A 451 12.88 7.72 -14.25
N VAL A 452 11.71 8.26 -14.62
CA VAL A 452 11.42 9.70 -14.48
C VAL A 452 11.33 10.14 -13.01
N GLU A 453 10.82 9.27 -12.14
CA GLU A 453 10.52 9.56 -10.74
C GLU A 453 11.64 9.22 -9.74
N SER A 454 12.74 8.59 -10.18
CA SER A 454 13.80 8.14 -9.27
C SER A 454 14.57 9.31 -8.65
N ASN A 455 14.12 9.72 -7.46
CA ASN A 455 14.74 10.74 -6.63
C ASN A 455 15.88 10.21 -5.75
N ASP A 456 16.05 8.90 -5.67
CA ASP A 456 17.19 8.24 -5.03
C ASP A 456 18.53 8.80 -5.51
N ASN A 457 19.38 9.19 -4.55
CA ASN A 457 20.79 9.51 -4.77
C ASN A 457 21.66 8.24 -4.86
N ASN A 458 21.05 7.07 -5.04
CA ASN A 458 21.72 5.79 -5.20
C ASN A 458 22.35 5.72 -6.60
N ASN A 459 23.59 5.20 -6.70
CA ASN A 459 24.22 4.97 -8.00
C ASN A 459 23.35 4.01 -8.83
N PRO A 460 23.04 4.32 -10.10
CA PRO A 460 22.19 3.47 -10.93
C PRO A 460 22.84 2.11 -11.17
N THR A 461 22.09 1.03 -10.91
CA THR A 461 22.59 -0.33 -11.09
C THR A 461 22.49 -0.75 -12.57
N CYS A 462 23.50 -1.47 -13.05
CA CYS A 462 23.44 -2.13 -14.36
C CYS A 462 22.41 -3.26 -14.30
N LEU A 463 21.51 -3.34 -15.27
CA LEU A 463 20.44 -4.34 -15.29
C LEU A 463 20.99 -5.72 -15.70
N THR A 464 21.79 -5.75 -16.77
CA THR A 464 22.47 -6.94 -17.29
C THR A 464 23.63 -6.53 -18.20
N THR A 465 24.45 -7.51 -18.60
CA THR A 465 25.57 -7.34 -19.52
C THR A 465 25.42 -8.28 -20.72
N TYR A 466 25.74 -7.77 -21.91
CA TYR A 466 25.73 -8.48 -23.18
C TYR A 466 27.17 -8.80 -23.60
N PRO A 467 27.66 -10.04 -23.46
CA PRO A 467 28.95 -10.45 -23.99
C PRO A 467 28.82 -10.74 -25.49
N PHE A 468 29.57 -10.01 -26.31
CA PHE A 468 29.58 -10.12 -27.77
C PHE A 468 30.50 -11.25 -28.24
N THR A 469 30.24 -11.85 -29.42
CA THR A 469 31.06 -12.99 -29.89
C THR A 469 32.38 -12.57 -30.54
N ALA A 470 32.49 -11.31 -30.95
CA ALA A 470 33.69 -10.65 -31.48
C ALA A 470 33.65 -9.15 -31.11
N PRO A 471 34.73 -8.37 -31.33
CA PRO A 471 34.74 -6.95 -30.97
C PRO A 471 33.60 -6.15 -31.62
N VAL A 472 32.93 -5.30 -30.85
CA VAL A 472 31.73 -4.57 -31.28
C VAL A 472 32.07 -3.22 -31.93
N ILE A 473 31.47 -2.97 -33.09
CA ILE A 473 31.68 -1.78 -33.93
C ILE A 473 30.52 -0.78 -33.72
N HIS A 474 29.29 -1.30 -33.76
CA HIS A 474 28.05 -0.53 -33.61
C HIS A 474 26.96 -1.38 -32.94
N VAL A 475 25.98 -0.72 -32.33
CA VAL A 475 24.78 -1.33 -31.77
C VAL A 475 23.52 -0.57 -32.17
N ALA A 476 22.40 -1.28 -32.27
CA ALA A 476 21.06 -0.74 -32.35
C ALA A 476 20.15 -1.38 -31.30
N LEU A 477 19.38 -0.55 -30.60
CA LEU A 477 18.54 -0.94 -29.48
C LEU A 477 17.07 -0.82 -29.89
N GLU A 478 16.38 -1.94 -30.04
CA GLU A 478 14.91 -1.97 -30.06
C GLU A 478 14.37 -1.97 -28.63
N TYR A 479 13.05 -2.10 -28.48
CA TYR A 479 12.45 -2.28 -27.15
C TYR A 479 12.46 -3.75 -26.69
N THR A 480 12.54 -4.67 -27.64
CA THR A 480 12.45 -6.13 -27.46
C THR A 480 13.78 -6.86 -27.73
N VAL A 481 14.59 -6.36 -28.66
CA VAL A 481 15.84 -6.99 -29.14
C VAL A 481 17.00 -5.98 -29.11
N LEU A 482 18.22 -6.46 -28.85
CA LEU A 482 19.47 -5.73 -29.07
C LEU A 482 20.19 -6.30 -30.29
N HIS A 483 20.48 -5.46 -31.27
CA HIS A 483 21.34 -5.79 -32.41
C HIS A 483 22.75 -5.25 -32.22
N ALA A 484 23.75 -6.12 -32.34
CA ALA A 484 25.16 -5.76 -32.22
C ALA A 484 25.91 -6.14 -33.51
N LEU A 485 26.53 -5.16 -34.15
CA LEU A 485 27.45 -5.37 -35.25
C LEU A 485 28.85 -5.56 -34.68
N THR A 486 29.36 -6.78 -34.79
CA THR A 486 30.72 -7.16 -34.41
C THR A 486 31.59 -7.39 -35.64
N GLU A 487 32.90 -7.55 -35.45
CA GLU A 487 33.84 -7.93 -36.52
C GLU A 487 33.47 -9.28 -37.19
N ALA A 488 32.67 -10.13 -36.54
CA ALA A 488 32.18 -11.41 -37.08
C ALA A 488 30.85 -11.30 -37.85
N GLY A 489 30.04 -10.27 -37.60
CA GLY A 489 28.75 -10.08 -38.27
C GLY A 489 27.70 -9.37 -37.41
N LEU A 490 26.42 -9.64 -37.68
CA LEU A 490 25.28 -9.09 -36.95
C LEU A 490 24.75 -10.14 -35.95
N GLU A 491 24.90 -9.81 -34.67
CA GLU A 491 24.39 -10.56 -33.52
C GLU A 491 23.06 -9.93 -33.04
N SER A 492 22.14 -10.74 -32.49
CA SER A 492 20.81 -10.30 -32.04
C SER A 492 20.45 -10.97 -30.71
N TYR A 493 20.18 -10.19 -29.67
CA TYR A 493 20.00 -10.65 -28.29
C TYR A 493 18.63 -10.27 -27.71
N THR A 494 18.09 -11.09 -26.82
CA THR A 494 16.88 -10.75 -26.04
C THR A 494 17.15 -9.69 -24.96
N LEU A 495 16.18 -8.83 -24.68
CA LEU A 495 16.34 -7.74 -23.72
C LEU A 495 15.84 -8.07 -22.29
N ARG A 496 16.63 -7.67 -21.30
CA ARG A 496 16.23 -7.64 -19.87
C ARG A 496 15.41 -6.38 -19.48
N LEU A 497 15.30 -5.38 -20.36
CA LEU A 497 14.43 -4.21 -20.16
C LEU A 497 12.95 -4.63 -19.92
N PRO A 498 12.32 -5.49 -20.76
CA PRO A 498 11.01 -6.07 -20.47
C PRO A 498 10.84 -6.66 -19.06
N HIS A 499 11.87 -7.35 -18.56
CA HIS A 499 11.83 -8.00 -17.24
C HIS A 499 11.87 -6.96 -16.12
N TYR A 500 12.72 -5.94 -16.25
CA TYR A 500 12.81 -4.83 -15.31
C TYR A 500 11.49 -4.03 -15.23
N VAL A 501 10.95 -3.62 -16.39
CA VAL A 501 9.71 -2.83 -16.46
C VAL A 501 8.51 -3.61 -15.92
N ALA A 502 8.42 -4.91 -16.24
CA ALA A 502 7.41 -5.79 -15.66
C ALA A 502 7.50 -5.82 -14.12
N LYS A 503 8.71 -5.95 -13.56
CA LYS A 503 8.96 -5.99 -12.11
C LYS A 503 8.58 -4.68 -11.41
N THR A 504 8.96 -3.52 -11.96
CA THR A 504 8.63 -2.21 -11.37
C THR A 504 7.13 -1.91 -11.43
N THR A 505 6.46 -2.21 -12.54
CA THR A 505 5.01 -1.97 -12.67
C THR A 505 4.20 -2.90 -11.76
N SER A 506 4.63 -4.16 -11.62
CA SER A 506 4.01 -5.12 -10.70
C SER A 506 4.14 -4.73 -9.21
N GLN A 507 5.15 -3.95 -8.83
CA GLN A 507 5.30 -3.45 -7.46
C GLN A 507 4.33 -2.30 -7.11
N LEU A 508 3.90 -1.51 -8.11
CA LEU A 508 2.83 -0.52 -7.95
C LEU A 508 1.43 -1.16 -7.96
N GLN A 509 1.27 -2.35 -8.53
CA GLN A 509 -0.02 -3.02 -8.74
C GLN A 509 -0.16 -4.31 -7.90
N ASN A 510 -0.33 -4.13 -6.58
CA ASN A 510 -0.71 -5.15 -5.57
C ASN A 510 -0.79 -6.61 -6.04
N LEU A 511 0.33 -7.34 -5.94
CA LEU A 511 0.46 -8.81 -5.97
C LEU A 511 -0.06 -9.59 -7.20
N LYS A 512 -0.78 -8.97 -8.15
CA LYS A 512 -1.50 -9.69 -9.21
C LYS A 512 -0.69 -10.03 -10.47
N ALA A 513 0.56 -9.57 -10.58
CA ALA A 513 1.37 -9.76 -11.79
C ALA A 513 2.76 -10.33 -11.47
N VAL A 514 2.94 -11.63 -11.66
CA VAL A 514 4.25 -12.29 -11.65
C VAL A 514 5.05 -11.88 -12.90
N CYS A 515 6.39 -11.94 -12.80
CA CYS A 515 7.29 -11.83 -13.95
C CYS A 515 8.48 -12.80 -13.75
N PRO A 516 9.12 -13.28 -14.84
CA PRO A 516 10.41 -13.96 -14.75
C PRO A 516 11.48 -13.03 -14.16
N ASP A 517 12.50 -13.58 -13.50
CA ASP A 517 13.50 -12.75 -12.84
C ASP A 517 14.58 -12.20 -13.80
N VAL A 518 15.13 -11.05 -13.44
CA VAL A 518 16.12 -10.30 -14.23
C VAL A 518 17.51 -10.97 -14.22
N SER A 519 17.73 -11.98 -13.36
CA SER A 519 19.00 -12.71 -13.23
C SER A 519 19.25 -13.81 -14.28
N GLU A 520 18.21 -14.31 -14.98
CA GLU A 520 18.41 -15.34 -16.01
C GLU A 520 19.28 -14.80 -17.18
N PRO A 521 20.23 -15.58 -17.73
CA PRO A 521 21.18 -15.09 -18.72
C PRO A 521 20.50 -14.78 -20.06
N VAL A 522 20.90 -13.71 -20.73
CA VAL A 522 20.34 -13.33 -22.05
C VAL A 522 20.54 -14.42 -23.12
N CYS A 523 19.67 -14.44 -24.13
CA CYS A 523 19.75 -15.37 -25.27
C CYS A 523 20.25 -14.67 -26.54
N LEU A 524 21.22 -15.28 -27.23
CA LEU A 524 21.62 -14.90 -28.59
C LEU A 524 20.66 -15.57 -29.58
N ILE A 525 19.67 -14.80 -30.04
CA ILE A 525 18.57 -15.25 -30.90
C ILE A 525 18.86 -15.06 -32.40
N GLY A 526 19.88 -14.31 -32.78
CA GLY A 526 20.29 -14.15 -34.18
C GLY A 526 21.81 -14.02 -34.32
N LEU A 527 22.36 -14.67 -35.33
CA LEU A 527 23.78 -14.60 -35.72
C LEU A 527 23.86 -14.71 -37.24
N ARG A 528 24.18 -13.61 -37.93
CA ARG A 528 24.29 -13.57 -39.40
C ARG A 528 25.62 -12.91 -39.81
N PRO A 529 26.52 -13.60 -40.53
CA PRO A 529 27.79 -13.00 -40.95
C PRO A 529 27.57 -11.95 -42.04
N PHE A 530 28.18 -10.79 -41.88
CA PHE A 530 28.24 -9.74 -42.90
C PHE A 530 29.69 -9.25 -43.03
N LEU A 531 30.22 -9.23 -44.25
CA LEU A 531 31.60 -8.84 -44.51
C LEU A 531 31.72 -7.32 -44.75
N GLY A 532 32.79 -6.72 -44.25
CA GLY A 532 33.19 -5.34 -44.55
C GLY A 532 32.24 -4.23 -44.04
N VAL A 533 31.29 -4.54 -43.17
CA VAL A 533 30.34 -3.56 -42.63
C VAL A 533 31.07 -2.56 -41.74
N GLN A 534 31.03 -1.28 -42.11
CA GLN A 534 31.67 -0.20 -41.37
C GLN A 534 30.69 0.60 -40.50
N LYS A 535 29.39 0.55 -40.82
CA LYS A 535 28.36 1.30 -40.10
C LYS A 535 27.02 0.59 -40.11
N LEU A 536 26.34 0.63 -38.95
CA LEU A 536 24.95 0.23 -38.77
C LEU A 536 24.10 1.48 -38.53
N LEU A 537 22.90 1.50 -39.12
CA LEU A 537 21.84 2.48 -38.92
C LEU A 537 20.53 1.73 -38.59
N ASN A 538 19.64 2.36 -37.84
CA ASN A 538 18.38 1.77 -37.38
C ASN A 538 17.21 2.72 -37.63
N SER A 539 16.12 2.19 -38.17
CA SER A 539 14.79 2.84 -38.21
C SER A 539 13.80 2.07 -37.34
N ASP A 540 12.51 2.41 -37.37
CA ASP A 540 11.50 1.67 -36.61
C ASP A 540 11.09 0.36 -37.33
N ASN A 541 11.42 0.21 -38.63
CA ASN A 541 11.07 -0.96 -39.44
C ASN A 541 12.27 -1.69 -40.08
N ASN A 542 13.48 -1.10 -40.08
CA ASN A 542 14.62 -1.60 -40.84
C ASN A 542 15.96 -1.40 -40.11
N ILE A 543 16.86 -2.38 -40.21
CA ILE A 543 18.29 -2.23 -39.92
C ILE A 543 19.05 -2.08 -41.23
N VAL A 544 19.85 -1.03 -41.33
CA VAL A 544 20.59 -0.67 -42.54
C VAL A 544 22.10 -0.81 -42.30
N LEU A 545 22.76 -1.65 -43.09
CA LEU A 545 24.19 -1.92 -43.00
C LEU A 545 24.93 -1.32 -44.20
N LEU A 546 25.96 -0.52 -43.95
CA LEU A 546 26.87 0.02 -44.96
C LEU A 546 28.18 -0.79 -44.96
N SER A 547 28.39 -1.56 -46.02
CA SER A 547 29.60 -2.38 -46.23
C SER A 547 30.51 -1.76 -47.28
N ARG A 548 31.82 -1.83 -47.02
CA ARG A 548 32.89 -1.44 -47.92
C ARG A 548 33.48 -2.68 -48.60
N ALA A 549 33.27 -2.79 -49.92
CA ALA A 549 34.07 -3.65 -50.79
C ALA A 549 35.28 -2.85 -51.32
N GLU A 550 36.18 -3.49 -52.08
CA GLU A 550 37.47 -2.91 -52.51
C GLU A 550 37.34 -1.51 -53.14
N ASN A 551 36.36 -1.32 -54.03
CA ASN A 551 36.14 -0.08 -54.78
C ASN A 551 34.68 0.42 -54.79
N THR A 552 33.78 -0.23 -54.02
CA THR A 552 32.34 0.11 -54.01
C THR A 552 31.74 -0.04 -52.60
N TRP A 553 30.71 0.74 -52.30
CA TRP A 553 29.93 0.57 -51.09
C TRP A 553 28.63 -0.19 -51.38
N THR A 554 28.36 -1.21 -50.57
CA THR A 554 27.14 -2.02 -50.63
C THR A 554 26.23 -1.66 -49.47
N LEU A 555 25.00 -1.35 -49.79
CA LEU A 555 23.93 -0.98 -48.87
C LEU A 555 23.01 -2.19 -48.71
N TYR A 556 22.91 -2.72 -47.50
CA TYR A 556 21.91 -3.72 -47.13
C TYR A 556 20.81 -3.05 -46.31
N SER A 557 19.54 -3.25 -46.66
CA SER A 557 18.40 -2.95 -45.78
C SER A 557 17.74 -4.26 -45.36
N LEU A 558 17.67 -4.49 -44.05
CA LEU A 558 17.15 -5.70 -43.42
C LEU A 558 15.85 -5.35 -42.70
N ARG A 559 14.72 -5.84 -43.22
CA ARG A 559 13.40 -5.51 -42.66
C ARG A 559 13.16 -6.28 -41.37
N LEU A 560 12.81 -5.56 -40.31
CA LEU A 560 12.63 -6.11 -38.97
C LEU A 560 11.37 -6.98 -38.85
N PRO A 561 11.43 -8.11 -38.14
CA PRO A 561 10.24 -8.86 -37.75
C PRO A 561 9.48 -8.12 -36.65
N ARG A 562 8.14 -8.17 -36.67
CA ARG A 562 7.34 -7.68 -35.53
C ARG A 562 7.49 -8.63 -34.32
N PRO A 563 7.25 -8.17 -33.07
CA PRO A 563 7.37 -9.02 -31.88
C PRO A 563 6.56 -10.32 -31.95
N GLU A 564 5.41 -10.36 -32.63
CA GLU A 564 4.63 -11.60 -32.80
C GLU A 564 5.36 -12.64 -33.67
N ASN A 565 6.11 -12.21 -34.69
CA ASN A 565 6.90 -13.10 -35.53
C ASN A 565 8.02 -13.76 -34.70
N VAL A 566 8.77 -12.95 -33.94
CA VAL A 566 9.85 -13.43 -33.07
C VAL A 566 9.28 -14.35 -31.97
N TYR A 567 8.10 -14.04 -31.43
CA TYR A 567 7.39 -14.89 -30.47
C TYR A 567 7.09 -16.28 -31.05
N TYR A 568 6.52 -16.34 -32.26
CA TYR A 568 6.24 -17.63 -32.90
C TYR A 568 7.51 -18.45 -33.16
N ASP A 569 8.59 -17.83 -33.64
CA ASP A 569 9.85 -18.54 -33.91
C ASP A 569 10.51 -19.04 -32.62
N ILE A 570 10.55 -18.23 -31.54
CA ILE A 570 10.98 -18.67 -30.21
C ILE A 570 10.14 -19.85 -29.71
N VAL A 571 8.81 -19.74 -29.74
CA VAL A 571 7.88 -20.77 -29.25
C VAL A 571 7.96 -22.05 -30.09
N ASN A 572 8.25 -21.94 -31.39
CA ASN A 572 8.46 -23.09 -32.27
C ASN A 572 9.80 -23.80 -31.98
N ALA A 573 10.89 -23.07 -31.75
CA ALA A 573 12.14 -23.66 -31.29
C ALA A 573 11.98 -24.32 -29.91
N ALA A 574 11.30 -23.65 -28.97
CA ALA A 574 11.06 -24.13 -27.62
C ALA A 574 10.37 -25.51 -27.59
N LYS A 575 9.39 -25.76 -28.46
CA LYS A 575 8.70 -27.07 -28.55
C LYS A 575 9.65 -28.26 -28.71
N ASN A 576 10.78 -28.08 -29.42
CA ASN A 576 11.79 -29.12 -29.62
C ASN A 576 12.58 -29.44 -28.32
N HIS A 577 12.62 -28.50 -27.38
CA HIS A 577 13.29 -28.62 -26.08
C HIS A 577 12.38 -29.15 -24.96
N ARG A 578 11.06 -29.28 -25.20
CA ARG A 578 10.06 -29.60 -24.17
C ARG A 578 10.34 -30.90 -23.40
N THR A 579 10.90 -31.91 -24.06
CA THR A 579 11.22 -33.23 -23.45
C THR A 579 12.72 -33.44 -23.22
N THR A 580 13.58 -32.74 -23.96
CA THR A 580 15.04 -32.93 -23.94
C THR A 580 15.75 -32.00 -22.96
N SER A 581 15.20 -30.80 -22.70
CA SER A 581 15.75 -29.81 -21.78
C SER A 581 14.66 -28.86 -21.27
N PRO A 582 13.87 -29.25 -20.25
CA PRO A 582 12.76 -28.45 -19.72
C PRO A 582 13.16 -27.04 -19.26
N SER A 583 14.37 -26.85 -18.72
CA SER A 583 14.93 -25.54 -18.34
C SER A 583 15.28 -24.63 -19.53
N THR A 584 15.41 -25.18 -20.74
CA THR A 584 15.48 -24.39 -21.99
C THR A 584 14.08 -24.07 -22.49
N TYR A 585 13.12 -24.99 -22.34
CA TYR A 585 11.72 -24.74 -22.66
C TYR A 585 11.12 -23.62 -21.80
N ARG A 586 11.30 -23.67 -20.46
CA ARG A 586 10.86 -22.61 -19.53
C ARG A 586 11.41 -21.25 -19.96
N HIS A 587 12.73 -21.11 -19.99
CA HIS A 587 13.40 -19.84 -20.27
C HIS A 587 12.98 -19.25 -21.63
N LEU A 588 12.88 -20.05 -22.70
CA LEU A 588 12.40 -19.55 -23.99
C LEU A 588 10.95 -19.04 -23.94
N LEU A 589 10.06 -19.67 -23.18
CA LEU A 589 8.69 -19.15 -23.00
C LEU A 589 8.68 -17.85 -22.18
N GLU A 590 9.59 -17.69 -21.22
CA GLU A 590 9.73 -16.49 -20.38
C GLU A 590 10.29 -15.29 -21.18
N GLU A 591 11.31 -15.50 -22.01
CA GLU A 591 11.79 -14.51 -22.99
C GLU A 591 10.65 -14.08 -23.92
N ALA A 592 9.91 -15.05 -24.47
CA ALA A 592 8.82 -14.80 -25.42
C ALA A 592 7.64 -14.05 -24.77
N HIS A 593 7.25 -14.43 -23.55
CA HIS A 593 6.18 -13.79 -22.78
C HIS A 593 6.52 -12.34 -22.41
N THR A 594 7.70 -12.10 -21.85
CA THR A 594 8.12 -10.75 -21.43
C THR A 594 8.28 -9.81 -22.62
N MET A 595 8.79 -10.30 -23.75
CA MET A 595 8.84 -9.57 -25.02
C MET A 595 7.44 -9.09 -25.46
N LEU A 596 6.42 -9.97 -25.44
CA LEU A 596 5.04 -9.56 -25.75
C LEU A 596 4.48 -8.57 -24.72
N ARG A 597 4.75 -8.79 -23.43
CA ARG A 597 4.28 -7.90 -22.34
C ARG A 597 4.74 -6.46 -22.55
N LEU A 598 6.02 -6.24 -22.82
CA LEU A 598 6.52 -4.88 -23.07
C LEU A 598 5.98 -4.32 -24.41
N ALA A 599 5.91 -5.14 -25.46
CA ALA A 599 5.39 -4.69 -26.76
C ALA A 599 3.94 -4.18 -26.67
N LYS A 600 3.11 -4.84 -25.86
CA LYS A 600 1.72 -4.44 -25.56
C LYS A 600 1.64 -3.07 -24.86
N ASP A 601 2.48 -2.87 -23.84
CA ASP A 601 2.40 -1.71 -22.94
C ASP A 601 3.03 -0.43 -23.53
N ILE A 602 3.88 -0.55 -24.56
CA ILE A 602 4.50 0.59 -25.25
C ILE A 602 3.46 1.45 -25.97
N ALA A 603 3.56 2.77 -25.80
CA ALA A 603 2.77 3.71 -26.60
C ALA A 603 3.37 3.85 -28.01
N ASP A 604 2.60 3.47 -29.03
CA ASP A 604 2.82 4.02 -30.38
C ASP A 604 2.50 5.53 -30.33
N LEU A 605 3.33 6.31 -31.02
CA LEU A 605 3.30 7.77 -31.03
C LEU A 605 3.32 8.32 -32.47
N HIS A 606 3.28 7.46 -33.48
CA HIS A 606 3.38 7.77 -34.91
C HIS A 606 2.36 7.02 -35.80
N GLY A 607 1.78 5.91 -35.35
CA GLY A 607 0.77 5.16 -36.10
C GLY A 607 -0.59 5.87 -36.26
N ASN A 608 -1.31 5.52 -37.32
CA ASN A 608 -2.72 5.91 -37.52
C ASN A 608 -3.64 5.05 -36.63
N ASP A 609 -4.56 5.68 -35.88
CA ASP A 609 -5.44 5.03 -34.89
C ASP A 609 -6.16 3.77 -35.37
N ASN A 610 -6.50 3.70 -36.67
CA ASN A 610 -7.29 2.61 -37.26
C ASN A 610 -6.49 1.32 -37.50
N GLU A 611 -5.19 1.39 -37.81
CA GLU A 611 -4.38 0.17 -37.97
C GLU A 611 -3.88 -0.34 -36.61
N VAL A 612 -3.50 0.58 -35.73
CA VAL A 612 -2.98 0.30 -34.37
C VAL A 612 -3.96 -0.58 -33.58
N GLN A 613 -5.26 -0.28 -33.61
CA GLN A 613 -6.30 -1.06 -32.91
C GLN A 613 -6.30 -2.56 -33.30
N THR A 614 -6.03 -2.90 -34.55
CA THR A 614 -6.00 -4.30 -35.03
C THR A 614 -4.72 -5.03 -34.61
N GLY A 615 -3.61 -4.31 -34.54
CA GLY A 615 -2.34 -4.81 -34.00
C GLY A 615 -2.43 -5.08 -32.51
N ASP A 616 -2.95 -4.12 -31.74
CA ASP A 616 -3.13 -4.21 -30.29
C ASP A 616 -4.01 -5.41 -29.89
N GLN A 617 -5.16 -5.63 -30.54
CA GLN A 617 -6.04 -6.78 -30.23
C GLN A 617 -5.35 -8.13 -30.50
N LYS A 618 -4.58 -8.23 -31.59
CA LYS A 618 -3.81 -9.44 -31.89
C LYS A 618 -2.71 -9.66 -30.85
N LEU A 619 -2.01 -8.60 -30.47
CA LEU A 619 -0.91 -8.63 -29.51
C LEU A 619 -1.40 -9.00 -28.09
N GLU A 620 -2.54 -8.46 -27.67
CA GLU A 620 -3.26 -8.85 -26.44
C GLU A 620 -3.57 -10.35 -26.45
N SER A 621 -4.21 -10.85 -27.51
CA SER A 621 -4.57 -12.26 -27.62
C SER A 621 -3.36 -13.21 -27.60
N LEU A 622 -2.17 -12.75 -28.02
CA LEU A 622 -0.93 -13.51 -27.98
C LEU A 622 -0.25 -13.42 -26.62
N TYR A 623 -0.35 -12.28 -25.93
CA TYR A 623 0.04 -12.15 -24.53
C TYR A 623 -0.76 -13.13 -23.65
N ASP A 624 -2.08 -13.18 -23.79
CA ASP A 624 -2.96 -14.11 -23.06
C ASP A 624 -2.60 -15.58 -23.34
N GLN A 625 -2.34 -15.92 -24.61
CA GLN A 625 -1.83 -17.24 -24.99
C GLN A 625 -0.46 -17.56 -24.36
N SER A 626 0.44 -16.57 -24.23
CA SER A 626 1.74 -16.76 -23.59
C SER A 626 1.60 -17.02 -22.08
N CYS A 627 0.72 -16.29 -21.40
CA CYS A 627 0.35 -16.50 -20.00
C CYS A 627 -0.20 -17.92 -19.79
N ALA A 628 -1.15 -18.34 -20.63
CA ALA A 628 -1.74 -19.67 -20.56
C ALA A 628 -0.75 -20.81 -20.91
N LEU A 629 0.26 -20.56 -21.74
CA LEU A 629 1.33 -21.51 -22.06
C LEU A 629 2.37 -21.65 -20.93
N LEU A 630 2.70 -20.55 -20.23
CA LEU A 630 3.52 -20.60 -19.03
C LEU A 630 2.78 -21.31 -17.89
N ALA A 631 1.51 -21.00 -17.66
CA ALA A 631 0.70 -21.68 -16.65
C ALA A 631 0.56 -23.20 -16.91
N ASP A 632 0.38 -23.60 -18.18
CA ASP A 632 0.37 -25.00 -18.62
C ASP A 632 1.70 -25.75 -18.42
N TYR A 633 2.82 -25.02 -18.30
CA TYR A 633 4.10 -25.58 -17.90
C TYR A 633 4.19 -25.66 -16.37
N PHE A 634 3.93 -24.56 -15.66
CA PHE A 634 4.07 -24.48 -14.21
C PHE A 634 3.15 -25.44 -13.45
N ILE A 635 1.89 -25.63 -13.89
CA ILE A 635 0.96 -26.58 -13.24
C ILE A 635 1.48 -28.04 -13.28
N ARG A 636 2.44 -28.32 -14.17
CA ARG A 636 3.10 -29.62 -14.35
C ARG A 636 4.51 -29.69 -13.76
N SER A 637 4.98 -28.66 -13.05
CA SER A 637 6.28 -28.70 -12.39
C SER A 637 6.25 -29.57 -11.14
N ASP A 638 7.29 -30.37 -10.98
CA ASP A 638 7.55 -31.16 -9.77
C ASP A 638 7.81 -30.24 -8.56
N SER A 639 8.43 -29.06 -8.77
CA SER A 639 8.73 -28.06 -7.75
C SER A 639 7.46 -27.34 -7.29
N GLU A 640 7.18 -27.37 -5.98
CA GLU A 640 5.99 -26.72 -5.41
C GLU A 640 6.01 -25.19 -5.58
N LEU A 641 7.18 -24.55 -5.45
CA LEU A 641 7.32 -23.10 -5.63
C LEU A 641 7.04 -22.67 -7.08
N GLU A 642 7.55 -23.42 -8.07
CA GLU A 642 7.23 -23.20 -9.48
C GLU A 642 5.75 -23.49 -9.77
N ARG A 643 5.20 -24.55 -9.18
CA ARG A 643 3.82 -24.98 -9.34
C ARG A 643 2.82 -23.90 -8.92
N ARG A 644 3.07 -23.21 -7.79
CA ARG A 644 2.28 -22.06 -7.33
C ARG A 644 2.23 -20.90 -8.35
N LEU A 645 3.20 -20.79 -9.27
CA LEU A 645 3.19 -19.75 -10.31
C LEU A 645 2.10 -19.97 -11.39
N CYS A 646 1.52 -21.18 -11.50
CA CYS A 646 0.44 -21.39 -12.48
C CYS A 646 -0.80 -20.53 -12.18
N ILE A 647 -1.09 -20.25 -10.91
CA ILE A 647 -2.22 -19.44 -10.44
C ILE A 647 -2.17 -18.02 -11.02
N PRO A 648 -1.12 -17.20 -10.77
CA PRO A 648 -1.04 -15.86 -11.35
C PRO A 648 -0.95 -15.89 -12.88
N TYR A 649 -0.25 -16.86 -13.50
CA TYR A 649 -0.19 -16.91 -14.97
C TYR A 649 -1.55 -17.30 -15.61
N TYR A 650 -2.39 -18.14 -15.00
CA TYR A 650 -3.77 -18.33 -15.47
C TYR A 650 -4.62 -17.07 -15.24
N LYS A 651 -4.53 -16.43 -14.07
CA LYS A 651 -5.24 -15.14 -13.79
C LYS A 651 -4.82 -14.03 -14.77
N MET A 652 -3.54 -13.99 -15.18
CA MET A 652 -2.98 -13.08 -16.20
C MET A 652 -3.35 -13.46 -17.65
N SER A 653 -4.02 -14.59 -17.90
CA SER A 653 -4.43 -15.05 -19.24
C SER A 653 -5.89 -14.77 -19.58
N GLY A 654 -6.67 -14.17 -18.67
CA GLY A 654 -8.10 -13.91 -18.84
C GLY A 654 -9.01 -15.14 -18.87
N LEU A 655 -8.44 -16.36 -18.91
CA LEU A 655 -9.19 -17.63 -18.95
C LEU A 655 -9.98 -17.88 -17.67
N LYS A 656 -11.23 -18.33 -17.83
CA LYS A 656 -12.09 -18.73 -16.71
C LYS A 656 -11.65 -20.08 -16.12
N PRO A 657 -11.90 -20.36 -14.83
CA PRO A 657 -11.52 -21.62 -14.21
C PRO A 657 -12.04 -22.87 -14.93
N SER A 658 -13.27 -22.84 -15.46
CA SER A 658 -13.84 -23.91 -16.28
C SER A 658 -13.09 -24.13 -17.60
N GLU A 659 -12.64 -23.05 -18.25
CA GLU A 659 -11.80 -23.10 -19.46
C GLU A 659 -10.41 -23.64 -19.16
N VAL A 660 -9.84 -23.31 -18.00
CA VAL A 660 -8.56 -23.84 -17.51
C VAL A 660 -8.67 -25.34 -17.23
N LEU A 661 -9.71 -25.80 -16.51
CA LEU A 661 -9.92 -27.23 -16.27
C LEU A 661 -10.11 -28.04 -17.56
N ALA A 662 -10.75 -27.47 -18.58
CA ALA A 662 -10.95 -28.13 -19.87
C ALA A 662 -9.64 -28.40 -20.67
N ARG A 663 -8.52 -27.78 -20.30
CA ARG A 663 -7.24 -27.88 -21.02
C ARG A 663 -6.67 -29.31 -21.00
N LYS A 664 -5.73 -29.58 -21.90
CA LYS A 664 -5.01 -30.88 -21.94
C LYS A 664 -3.85 -30.96 -20.94
N SER A 665 -3.37 -29.81 -20.46
CA SER A 665 -2.18 -29.69 -19.61
C SER A 665 -2.48 -29.87 -18.12
N THR A 666 -3.73 -29.61 -17.71
CA THR A 666 -4.25 -29.69 -16.34
C THR A 666 -4.59 -31.12 -15.89
N ARG A 667 -4.95 -32.01 -16.84
CA ARG A 667 -5.34 -33.40 -16.56
C ARG A 667 -4.22 -34.16 -15.86
N ASN A 668 -4.51 -34.65 -14.65
CA ASN A 668 -3.57 -35.35 -13.75
C ASN A 668 -2.29 -34.54 -13.47
N ALA A 669 -2.36 -33.20 -13.45
CA ALA A 669 -1.23 -32.33 -13.14
C ALA A 669 -1.08 -32.14 -11.61
N PRO A 670 0.14 -32.15 -11.05
CA PRO A 670 0.36 -32.01 -9.61
C PRO A 670 -0.04 -30.63 -9.06
N GLY A 671 -0.12 -29.60 -9.91
CA GLY A 671 -0.68 -28.28 -9.56
C GLY A 671 -2.18 -28.12 -9.78
N LEU A 672 -2.89 -29.16 -10.22
CA LEU A 672 -4.33 -29.07 -10.47
C LEU A 672 -5.09 -28.70 -9.21
N VAL A 673 -4.85 -29.41 -8.10
CA VAL A 673 -5.64 -29.21 -6.89
C VAL A 673 -5.26 -27.92 -6.18
N SER A 674 -3.97 -27.57 -6.12
CA SER A 674 -3.52 -26.25 -5.62
C SER A 674 -4.14 -25.07 -6.38
N TYR A 675 -4.35 -25.21 -7.70
CA TYR A 675 -5.08 -24.21 -8.50
C TYR A 675 -6.59 -24.21 -8.17
N VAL A 676 -7.23 -25.37 -8.06
CA VAL A 676 -8.66 -25.49 -7.70
C VAL A 676 -8.93 -24.93 -6.29
N THR A 677 -8.03 -25.16 -5.34
CA THR A 677 -8.10 -24.60 -3.98
C THR A 677 -8.03 -23.07 -4.00
N ASP A 678 -7.06 -22.46 -4.70
CA ASP A 678 -7.02 -21.00 -4.87
C ASP A 678 -8.27 -20.45 -5.57
N VAL A 679 -8.79 -21.13 -6.60
CA VAL A 679 -10.03 -20.76 -7.28
C VAL A 679 -11.22 -20.76 -6.30
N LEU A 680 -11.41 -21.84 -5.53
CA LEU A 680 -12.54 -21.97 -4.60
C LEU A 680 -12.48 -21.03 -3.39
N LEU A 681 -11.29 -20.49 -3.08
CA LEU A 681 -11.11 -19.44 -2.07
C LEU A 681 -11.34 -18.01 -2.62
N ASN A 682 -11.47 -17.83 -3.94
CA ASN A 682 -11.63 -16.51 -4.58
C ASN A 682 -12.90 -16.36 -5.43
N VAL A 683 -13.54 -17.45 -5.85
CA VAL A 683 -14.78 -17.46 -6.62
C VAL A 683 -15.97 -17.24 -5.69
N ARG A 684 -16.92 -16.39 -6.11
CA ARG A 684 -18.23 -16.20 -5.49
C ARG A 684 -19.32 -16.92 -6.30
N SER A 685 -20.46 -17.20 -5.68
CA SER A 685 -21.58 -17.91 -6.30
C SER A 685 -22.18 -17.16 -7.49
N GLY A 686 -22.74 -17.90 -8.46
CA GLY A 686 -23.27 -17.36 -9.72
C GLY A 686 -22.66 -18.01 -10.97
N PRO A 687 -22.72 -17.36 -12.15
CA PRO A 687 -22.54 -18.02 -13.46
C PRO A 687 -21.13 -18.58 -13.72
N GLU A 688 -20.12 -18.13 -12.98
CA GLU A 688 -18.76 -18.68 -13.04
C GLU A 688 -18.62 -19.96 -12.19
N ALA A 689 -19.24 -20.00 -11.02
CA ALA A 689 -19.37 -21.21 -10.20
C ALA A 689 -20.26 -22.27 -10.92
N ASP A 690 -21.38 -21.85 -11.50
CA ASP A 690 -22.26 -22.72 -12.30
C ASP A 690 -21.46 -23.45 -13.40
N ALA A 691 -20.66 -22.71 -14.17
CA ALA A 691 -19.84 -23.25 -15.25
C ALA A 691 -18.69 -24.15 -14.74
N LEU A 692 -18.19 -23.92 -13.53
CA LEU A 692 -17.15 -24.72 -12.90
C LEU A 692 -17.70 -26.10 -12.49
N PHE A 693 -18.79 -26.14 -11.73
CA PHE A 693 -19.38 -27.37 -11.19
C PHE A 693 -20.19 -28.17 -12.23
N GLN A 694 -20.68 -27.54 -13.31
CA GLN A 694 -21.21 -28.26 -14.48
C GLN A 694 -20.10 -28.90 -15.33
N GLY A 695 -18.89 -28.35 -15.31
CA GLY A 695 -17.81 -28.72 -16.23
C GLY A 695 -17.01 -29.96 -15.85
N GLN A 696 -16.70 -30.15 -14.55
CA GLN A 696 -15.90 -31.26 -14.01
C GLN A 696 -16.39 -31.67 -12.61
N ASP A 697 -16.09 -32.90 -12.17
CA ASP A 697 -16.37 -33.30 -10.78
C ASP A 697 -15.31 -32.76 -9.82
N ILE A 698 -15.50 -31.52 -9.38
CA ILE A 698 -14.62 -30.80 -8.46
C ILE A 698 -14.34 -31.61 -7.17
N VAL A 699 -15.32 -32.40 -6.69
CA VAL A 699 -15.15 -33.21 -5.47
C VAL A 699 -14.19 -34.38 -5.70
N GLU A 700 -14.19 -34.99 -6.88
CA GLU A 700 -13.24 -36.07 -7.22
C GLU A 700 -11.80 -35.51 -7.30
N ILE A 701 -11.63 -34.30 -7.84
CA ILE A 701 -10.32 -33.62 -7.91
C ILE A 701 -9.78 -33.30 -6.50
N ILE A 702 -10.61 -32.75 -5.61
CA ILE A 702 -10.20 -32.41 -4.23
C ILE A 702 -10.04 -33.68 -3.37
N SER A 703 -10.70 -34.80 -3.71
CA SER A 703 -10.50 -36.08 -3.02
C SER A 703 -9.08 -36.67 -3.16
N CYS A 704 -8.21 -36.05 -3.96
CA CYS A 704 -6.78 -36.34 -4.01
C CYS A 704 -5.92 -35.58 -2.99
N GLU A 705 -6.46 -34.57 -2.29
CA GLU A 705 -5.77 -33.80 -1.25
C GLU A 705 -5.67 -34.55 0.09
N SER A 706 -4.94 -33.96 1.03
CA SER A 706 -5.03 -34.41 2.42
C SER A 706 -6.41 -34.12 3.01
N ARG A 707 -6.86 -34.99 3.92
CA ARG A 707 -8.11 -34.84 4.67
C ARG A 707 -8.20 -33.50 5.43
N GLU A 708 -7.08 -32.99 5.92
CA GLU A 708 -7.02 -31.72 6.65
C GLU A 708 -7.28 -30.52 5.73
N GLU A 709 -6.68 -30.48 4.54
CA GLU A 709 -6.93 -29.41 3.57
C GLU A 709 -8.35 -29.45 3.01
N LEU A 710 -8.93 -30.64 2.78
CA LEU A 710 -10.35 -30.76 2.42
C LEU A 710 -11.27 -30.15 3.50
N LEU A 711 -11.01 -30.41 4.79
CA LEU A 711 -11.80 -29.83 5.87
C LEU A 711 -11.63 -28.30 5.97
N LYS A 712 -10.41 -27.78 5.89
CA LYS A 712 -10.14 -26.33 5.83
C LYS A 712 -10.86 -25.66 4.66
N LEU A 713 -10.88 -26.31 3.49
CA LEU A 713 -11.54 -25.78 2.30
C LEU A 713 -13.06 -25.77 2.43
N VAL A 714 -13.68 -26.74 3.13
CA VAL A 714 -15.12 -26.73 3.45
C VAL A 714 -15.48 -25.64 4.47
N LEU A 715 -14.60 -25.33 5.43
CA LEU A 715 -14.76 -24.17 6.31
C LEU A 715 -14.61 -22.85 5.53
N SER A 716 -13.61 -22.77 4.65
CA SER A 716 -13.25 -21.52 3.96
C SER A 716 -14.19 -21.15 2.82
N SER A 717 -14.58 -22.09 1.95
CA SER A 717 -15.30 -21.81 0.69
C SER A 717 -16.81 -22.04 0.81
N VAL A 718 -17.61 -20.98 0.67
CA VAL A 718 -19.08 -21.07 0.64
C VAL A 718 -19.57 -21.78 -0.63
N VAL A 719 -19.02 -21.43 -1.78
CA VAL A 719 -19.37 -22.02 -3.09
C VAL A 719 -19.20 -23.55 -3.07
N LEU A 720 -18.16 -24.07 -2.39
CA LEU A 720 -17.99 -25.51 -2.23
C LEU A 720 -19.10 -26.15 -1.36
N ARG A 721 -19.59 -25.46 -0.33
CA ARG A 721 -20.73 -25.94 0.49
C ARG A 721 -22.03 -25.97 -0.30
N GLU A 722 -22.31 -24.92 -1.08
CA GLU A 722 -23.51 -24.80 -1.91
C GLU A 722 -23.57 -25.85 -3.04
N TYR A 723 -22.53 -25.94 -3.87
CA TYR A 723 -22.58 -26.71 -5.11
C TYR A 723 -22.26 -28.21 -4.94
N ALA A 724 -21.65 -28.61 -3.81
CA ALA A 724 -21.20 -29.99 -3.59
C ALA A 724 -21.78 -30.67 -2.33
N THR A 725 -22.75 -30.07 -1.64
CA THR A 725 -23.26 -30.47 -0.32
C THR A 725 -23.53 -31.97 -0.20
N GLU A 726 -24.36 -32.52 -1.09
CA GLU A 726 -24.77 -33.93 -1.09
C GLU A 726 -23.63 -34.91 -1.41
N LYS A 727 -22.55 -34.48 -2.06
CA LYS A 727 -21.36 -35.32 -2.30
C LYS A 727 -20.43 -35.28 -1.09
N LEU A 728 -20.21 -34.10 -0.52
CA LEU A 728 -19.34 -33.89 0.64
C LEU A 728 -19.90 -34.57 1.90
N ILE A 729 -21.22 -34.48 2.15
CA ILE A 729 -21.89 -35.22 3.24
C ILE A 729 -21.63 -36.73 3.08
N LYS A 730 -21.81 -37.28 1.88
CA LYS A 730 -21.58 -38.71 1.62
C LYS A 730 -20.11 -39.11 1.81
N LEU A 731 -19.18 -38.26 1.38
CA LEU A 731 -17.73 -38.48 1.56
C LEU A 731 -17.37 -38.50 3.05
N LEU A 732 -17.74 -37.47 3.81
CA LEU A 732 -17.39 -37.33 5.22
C LEU A 732 -18.06 -38.38 6.11
N VAL A 733 -19.35 -38.69 5.89
CA VAL A 733 -20.07 -39.75 6.64
C VAL A 733 -19.48 -41.14 6.38
N ASN A 734 -19.06 -41.43 5.13
CA ASN A 734 -18.41 -42.70 4.80
C ASN A 734 -17.00 -42.84 5.42
N GLN A 735 -16.37 -41.72 5.84
CA GLN A 735 -15.04 -41.70 6.47
C GLN A 735 -15.09 -41.70 8.02
N GLN A 736 -16.22 -42.08 8.63
CA GLN A 736 -16.44 -42.39 10.06
C GLN A 736 -15.37 -41.86 11.02
N ALA A 737 -15.55 -40.64 11.52
CA ALA A 737 -14.59 -40.01 12.42
C ALA A 737 -15.25 -39.11 13.46
N GLU A 738 -14.57 -39.00 14.60
CA GLU A 738 -15.01 -38.27 15.80
C GLU A 738 -14.27 -36.92 15.95
N ASP A 739 -13.53 -36.48 14.92
CA ASP A 739 -12.78 -35.23 14.94
C ASP A 739 -13.72 -34.00 15.00
N ASP A 740 -13.49 -33.10 15.97
CA ASP A 740 -14.17 -31.79 16.11
C ASP A 740 -14.31 -31.06 14.75
N CYS A 741 -13.24 -31.02 13.96
CA CYS A 741 -13.21 -30.35 12.67
C CYS A 741 -14.09 -31.01 11.59
N ALA A 742 -14.20 -32.35 11.61
CA ALA A 742 -15.06 -33.09 10.68
C ALA A 742 -16.54 -32.94 11.07
N GLN A 743 -16.84 -32.90 12.36
CA GLN A 743 -18.19 -32.66 12.88
C GLN A 743 -18.65 -31.22 12.66
N LEU A 744 -17.77 -30.21 12.80
CA LEU A 744 -18.07 -28.83 12.43
C LEU A 744 -18.33 -28.69 10.92
N ALA A 745 -17.50 -29.31 10.06
CA ALA A 745 -17.72 -29.31 8.61
C ALA A 745 -19.04 -30.00 8.22
N LEU A 746 -19.39 -31.11 8.87
CA LEU A 746 -20.69 -31.77 8.71
C LEU A 746 -21.85 -30.89 9.17
N THR A 747 -21.70 -30.15 10.28
CA THR A 747 -22.72 -29.21 10.78
C THR A 747 -23.04 -28.15 9.73
N LEU A 748 -22.02 -27.49 9.17
CA LEU A 748 -22.21 -26.47 8.12
C LEU A 748 -22.87 -27.06 6.86
N LEU A 749 -22.48 -28.27 6.43
CA LEU A 749 -23.07 -28.94 5.29
C LEU A 749 -24.52 -29.39 5.55
N TYR A 750 -24.88 -29.77 6.79
CA TYR A 750 -26.26 -30.10 7.15
C TYR A 750 -27.15 -28.85 7.22
N ILE A 751 -26.64 -27.70 7.66
CA ILE A 751 -27.35 -26.40 7.59
C ILE A 751 -27.64 -26.06 6.13
N GLN A 752 -26.62 -26.10 5.25
CA GLN A 752 -26.76 -25.83 3.82
C GLN A 752 -27.75 -26.77 3.11
N ALA A 753 -27.97 -27.98 3.64
CA ALA A 753 -28.92 -28.97 3.14
C ALA A 753 -30.32 -28.90 3.81
N GLU A 754 -30.64 -27.82 4.54
CA GLU A 754 -31.87 -27.59 5.32
C GLU A 754 -32.15 -28.64 6.41
N ARG A 755 -31.12 -29.38 6.87
CA ARG A 755 -31.26 -30.52 7.79
C ARG A 755 -30.96 -30.15 9.24
N GLN A 756 -31.65 -29.14 9.76
CA GLN A 756 -31.39 -28.55 11.08
C GLN A 756 -31.18 -29.57 12.22
N LEU A 757 -32.04 -30.59 12.32
CA LEU A 757 -31.90 -31.64 13.35
C LEU A 757 -30.58 -32.45 13.24
N GLN A 758 -30.07 -32.66 12.02
CA GLN A 758 -28.78 -33.36 11.81
C GLN A 758 -27.60 -32.44 12.13
N ALA A 759 -27.69 -31.15 11.79
CA ALA A 759 -26.70 -30.14 12.17
C ALA A 759 -26.58 -30.02 13.69
N GLU A 760 -27.68 -29.92 14.42
CA GLU A 760 -27.67 -29.83 15.89
C GLU A 760 -27.03 -31.07 16.54
N THR A 761 -27.37 -32.28 16.08
CA THR A 761 -26.71 -33.51 16.58
C THR A 761 -25.24 -33.64 16.21
N ALA A 762 -24.78 -32.94 15.17
CA ALA A 762 -23.37 -32.89 14.79
C ALA A 762 -22.59 -31.83 15.59
N LEU A 763 -23.25 -30.78 16.09
CA LEU A 763 -22.65 -29.69 16.86
C LEU A 763 -22.54 -29.98 18.37
N GLU A 764 -23.46 -30.76 18.93
CA GLU A 764 -23.44 -31.20 20.34
C GLU A 764 -22.06 -31.77 20.79
N PRO A 765 -21.44 -32.73 20.08
CA PRO A 765 -20.14 -33.30 20.48
C PRO A 765 -18.92 -32.38 20.31
N VAL A 766 -18.97 -31.35 19.46
CA VAL A 766 -17.79 -30.52 19.13
C VAL A 766 -17.31 -29.71 20.32
N SER A 767 -16.02 -29.75 20.66
CA SER A 767 -15.50 -29.08 21.86
C SER A 767 -15.57 -27.55 21.79
N ASP A 768 -15.98 -26.92 22.91
CA ASP A 768 -16.19 -25.47 22.99
C ASP A 768 -14.89 -24.67 22.75
N ARG A 769 -13.74 -25.23 23.12
CA ARG A 769 -12.40 -24.65 22.87
C ARG A 769 -12.02 -24.70 21.39
N PHE A 770 -12.43 -25.75 20.67
CA PHE A 770 -12.24 -25.83 19.22
C PHE A 770 -13.13 -24.82 18.50
N LEU A 771 -14.43 -24.75 18.86
CA LEU A 771 -15.36 -23.77 18.31
C LEU A 771 -14.88 -22.32 18.50
N LEU A 772 -14.41 -21.97 19.70
CA LEU A 772 -13.83 -20.63 19.96
C LEU A 772 -12.71 -20.30 18.97
N ARG A 773 -11.71 -21.18 18.86
CA ARG A 773 -10.53 -20.94 18.02
C ARG A 773 -10.87 -20.91 16.53
N THR A 774 -11.62 -21.91 16.05
CA THR A 774 -11.85 -22.08 14.61
C THR A 774 -12.84 -21.05 14.05
N VAL A 775 -13.78 -20.54 14.84
CA VAL A 775 -14.69 -19.48 14.37
C VAL A 775 -14.05 -18.09 14.44
N VAL A 776 -13.08 -17.85 15.33
CA VAL A 776 -12.22 -16.65 15.27
C VAL A 776 -11.28 -16.70 14.05
N GLU A 777 -10.75 -17.87 13.71
CA GLU A 777 -9.95 -18.07 12.48
C GLU A 777 -10.78 -17.95 11.18
N TYR A 778 -12.11 -18.15 11.26
CA TYR A 778 -13.06 -18.05 10.14
C TYR A 778 -14.34 -17.23 10.50
N PRO A 779 -14.24 -15.89 10.68
CA PRO A 779 -15.36 -15.07 11.16
C PRO A 779 -16.56 -15.04 10.20
N HIS A 780 -16.32 -15.24 8.90
CA HIS A 780 -17.34 -15.28 7.85
C HIS A 780 -18.32 -16.44 7.99
N LEU A 781 -18.07 -17.41 8.88
CA LEU A 781 -19.06 -18.44 9.21
C LEU A 781 -20.26 -17.90 10.01
N LEU A 782 -20.11 -16.78 10.73
CA LEU A 782 -21.17 -16.22 11.58
C LEU A 782 -22.12 -15.26 10.87
N PHE A 783 -21.75 -14.78 9.68
CA PHE A 783 -22.46 -13.73 8.95
C PHE A 783 -22.71 -14.15 7.51
N ASP A 784 -23.72 -13.57 6.86
CA ASP A 784 -24.00 -13.87 5.46
C ASP A 784 -23.05 -13.08 4.53
N GLU A 785 -22.51 -13.73 3.50
CA GLU A 785 -21.34 -13.21 2.76
C GLU A 785 -21.60 -11.98 1.87
N GLU A 786 -22.85 -11.63 1.57
CA GLU A 786 -23.15 -10.49 0.69
C GLU A 786 -22.67 -9.14 1.27
N ASP A 787 -22.61 -9.04 2.61
CA ASP A 787 -22.36 -7.79 3.34
C ASP A 787 -20.95 -7.65 3.95
N PHE A 788 -20.23 -8.75 4.20
CA PHE A 788 -18.96 -8.74 4.97
C PHE A 788 -17.78 -8.03 4.28
N ASP A 789 -17.67 -8.13 2.95
CA ASP A 789 -16.50 -7.65 2.18
C ASP A 789 -16.63 -6.19 1.68
N SER A 790 -17.63 -5.44 2.19
CA SER A 790 -17.90 -4.06 1.75
C SER A 790 -17.52 -3.01 2.80
N ARG A 791 -16.65 -2.07 2.42
CA ARG A 791 -16.17 -0.97 3.30
C ARG A 791 -17.20 0.16 3.50
N ASN A 792 -18.49 -0.08 3.20
CA ASN A 792 -19.53 0.93 3.08
C ASN A 792 -20.85 0.49 3.75
N ARG A 793 -20.96 0.59 5.08
CA ARG A 793 -22.23 0.57 5.84
C ARG A 793 -23.25 -0.49 5.37
N ALA A 794 -22.76 -1.69 5.13
CA ALA A 794 -23.57 -2.88 4.87
C ALA A 794 -24.23 -3.36 6.17
N ILE A 795 -25.40 -4.01 6.06
CA ILE A 795 -26.16 -4.54 7.20
C ILE A 795 -25.77 -6.00 7.35
N LEU A 796 -24.86 -6.29 8.28
CA LEU A 796 -24.46 -7.66 8.57
C LEU A 796 -25.63 -8.40 9.22
N SER A 797 -26.08 -9.50 8.62
CA SER A 797 -27.01 -10.46 9.23
C SER A 797 -26.27 -11.66 9.85
N PHE A 798 -26.88 -12.28 10.87
CA PHE A 798 -26.39 -13.55 11.43
C PHE A 798 -26.83 -14.73 10.56
N SER A 799 -25.87 -15.57 10.17
CA SER A 799 -26.11 -16.79 9.40
C SER A 799 -26.90 -17.84 10.21
N ASP A 800 -27.46 -18.85 9.53
CA ASP A 800 -28.13 -19.97 10.22
C ASP A 800 -27.16 -20.83 11.07
N PHE A 801 -25.84 -20.73 10.85
CA PHE A 801 -24.83 -21.28 11.76
C PHE A 801 -24.73 -20.47 13.05
N ALA A 802 -24.72 -19.14 12.98
CA ALA A 802 -24.84 -18.27 14.15
C ALA A 802 -26.17 -18.49 14.89
N ALA A 803 -27.29 -18.67 14.18
CA ALA A 803 -28.58 -19.03 14.77
C ALA A 803 -28.52 -20.36 15.52
N THR A 804 -27.87 -21.38 14.94
CA THR A 804 -27.68 -22.69 15.59
C THR A 804 -26.77 -22.60 16.83
N LEU A 805 -25.71 -21.78 16.78
CA LEU A 805 -24.86 -21.48 17.93
C LEU A 805 -25.62 -20.73 19.05
N ILE A 806 -26.46 -19.74 18.71
CA ILE A 806 -27.33 -19.03 19.67
C ILE A 806 -28.24 -20.03 20.41
N CYS A 807 -28.87 -20.94 19.69
CA CYS A 807 -29.82 -21.90 20.27
C CYS A 807 -29.17 -23.02 21.10
N ARG A 808 -27.93 -23.44 20.79
CA ARG A 808 -27.29 -24.61 21.43
C ARG A 808 -26.05 -24.30 22.28
N LYS A 809 -25.28 -23.25 21.99
CA LYS A 809 -24.01 -22.91 22.67
C LYS A 809 -23.83 -21.39 22.85
N SER A 810 -24.86 -20.70 23.35
CA SER A 810 -24.88 -19.24 23.53
C SER A 810 -23.68 -18.68 24.30
N ALA A 811 -23.18 -19.39 25.32
CA ALA A 811 -21.99 -19.04 26.08
C ALA A 811 -20.71 -19.01 25.23
N VAL A 812 -20.56 -19.94 24.29
CA VAL A 812 -19.40 -20.00 23.38
C VAL A 812 -19.52 -18.88 22.34
N PHE A 813 -20.73 -18.67 21.81
CA PHE A 813 -21.03 -17.59 20.86
C PHE A 813 -20.74 -16.20 21.44
N ALA A 814 -21.17 -15.92 22.68
CA ALA A 814 -20.86 -14.69 23.41
C ALA A 814 -19.35 -14.44 23.56
N ARG A 815 -18.57 -15.51 23.79
CA ARG A 815 -17.10 -15.43 23.87
C ARG A 815 -16.46 -15.19 22.51
N ILE A 816 -16.88 -15.89 21.46
CA ILE A 816 -16.38 -15.66 20.08
C ILE A 816 -16.58 -14.19 19.68
N LEU A 817 -17.78 -13.64 19.90
CA LEU A 817 -18.05 -12.23 19.62
C LEU A 817 -17.24 -11.25 20.50
N THR A 818 -16.80 -11.68 21.70
CA THR A 818 -15.91 -10.88 22.56
C THR A 818 -14.50 -10.85 22.00
N GLU A 819 -13.92 -12.00 21.66
CA GLU A 819 -12.57 -12.09 21.06
C GLU A 819 -12.51 -11.36 19.70
N LEU A 820 -13.55 -11.45 18.86
CA LEU A 820 -13.64 -10.72 17.58
C LEU A 820 -13.67 -9.18 17.73
N VAL A 821 -14.08 -8.66 18.89
CA VAL A 821 -14.00 -7.21 19.20
C VAL A 821 -12.66 -6.87 19.84
N ASP A 822 -12.10 -7.75 20.67
CA ASP A 822 -10.76 -7.60 21.26
C ASP A 822 -9.62 -7.70 20.21
N GLU A 823 -9.82 -8.40 19.07
CA GLU A 823 -8.91 -8.44 17.91
C GLU A 823 -9.16 -7.35 16.85
N GLU A 824 -10.02 -6.35 17.13
CA GLU A 824 -10.42 -5.26 16.22
C GLU A 824 -11.11 -5.71 14.89
N VAL A 825 -11.51 -6.97 14.75
CA VAL A 825 -12.18 -7.51 13.55
C VAL A 825 -13.59 -6.93 13.40
N LEU A 826 -14.29 -6.72 14.51
CA LEU A 826 -15.60 -6.05 14.57
C LEU A 826 -15.60 -4.99 15.67
N THR A 827 -16.36 -3.91 15.49
CA THR A 827 -16.64 -2.97 16.59
C THR A 827 -17.84 -3.43 17.42
N LEU A 828 -17.83 -3.10 18.72
CA LEU A 828 -18.97 -3.28 19.62
C LEU A 828 -20.28 -2.74 19.02
N HIS A 829 -20.22 -1.57 18.36
CA HIS A 829 -21.37 -0.95 17.71
C HIS A 829 -21.95 -1.80 16.57
N GLN A 830 -21.09 -2.40 15.72
CA GLN A 830 -21.54 -3.31 14.66
C GLN A 830 -22.22 -4.55 15.25
N VAL A 831 -21.61 -5.21 16.24
CA VAL A 831 -22.20 -6.42 16.86
C VAL A 831 -23.57 -6.10 17.47
N MET A 832 -23.70 -4.96 18.16
CA MET A 832 -24.99 -4.49 18.68
C MET A 832 -26.01 -4.21 17.56
N GLN A 833 -25.57 -3.62 16.44
CA GLN A 833 -26.45 -3.36 15.30
C GLN A 833 -27.00 -4.68 14.70
N VAL A 834 -26.15 -5.69 14.48
CA VAL A 834 -26.57 -7.01 13.98
C VAL A 834 -27.66 -7.61 14.87
N PHE A 835 -27.48 -7.61 16.19
CA PHE A 835 -28.50 -8.10 17.11
C PHE A 835 -29.80 -7.29 17.05
N LEU A 836 -29.74 -5.95 16.94
CA LEU A 836 -30.91 -5.07 16.89
C LEU A 836 -31.70 -5.20 15.58
N GLU A 837 -31.05 -5.59 14.48
CA GLU A 837 -31.68 -5.86 13.18
C GLU A 837 -32.17 -7.32 13.08
N TYR A 838 -31.48 -8.27 13.72
CA TYR A 838 -31.87 -9.67 13.83
C TYR A 838 -33.12 -9.89 14.70
N LEU A 839 -33.20 -9.24 15.88
CA LEU A 839 -34.27 -9.44 16.86
C LEU A 839 -35.69 -9.22 16.30
N PRO A 840 -36.00 -8.14 15.53
CA PRO A 840 -37.31 -7.95 14.91
C PRO A 840 -37.75 -9.06 13.94
N SER A 841 -36.81 -9.83 13.38
CA SER A 841 -37.11 -10.90 12.41
C SER A 841 -37.54 -12.22 13.07
N ARG A 842 -37.21 -12.44 14.36
CA ARG A 842 -37.42 -13.70 15.07
C ARG A 842 -38.53 -13.57 16.12
N VAL A 843 -39.65 -14.27 15.93
CA VAL A 843 -40.83 -14.18 16.80
C VAL A 843 -40.97 -15.42 17.70
N GLY A 844 -41.15 -15.21 19.01
CA GLY A 844 -41.39 -16.29 19.96
C GLY A 844 -40.12 -16.76 20.67
N ARG A 845 -39.81 -18.06 20.61
CA ARG A 845 -38.68 -18.66 21.34
C ARG A 845 -37.34 -18.14 20.84
N ASP A 846 -37.15 -18.18 19.53
CA ASP A 846 -35.90 -17.82 18.85
C ASP A 846 -35.51 -16.35 19.15
N GLY A 847 -36.49 -15.45 19.23
CA GLY A 847 -36.29 -14.06 19.63
C GLY A 847 -35.95 -13.88 21.11
N HIS A 848 -36.53 -14.70 22.00
CA HIS A 848 -36.14 -14.71 23.42
C HIS A 848 -34.71 -15.23 23.60
N ASP A 849 -34.36 -16.33 22.93
CA ASP A 849 -33.07 -16.99 23.10
C ASP A 849 -31.95 -16.16 22.40
N ALA A 850 -32.25 -15.44 21.31
CA ALA A 850 -31.38 -14.40 20.76
C ALA A 850 -31.21 -13.18 21.68
N ALA A 851 -32.26 -12.72 22.37
CA ALA A 851 -32.15 -11.64 23.36
C ALA A 851 -31.34 -12.06 24.59
N ALA A 852 -31.42 -13.34 24.98
CA ALA A 852 -30.57 -13.93 26.01
C ALA A 852 -29.10 -13.99 25.56
N ALA A 853 -28.83 -14.36 24.30
CA ALA A 853 -27.48 -14.34 23.74
C ALA A 853 -26.88 -12.92 23.67
N LEU A 854 -27.67 -11.90 23.30
CA LEU A 854 -27.25 -10.48 23.36
C LEU A 854 -26.88 -10.07 24.80
N GLN A 855 -27.72 -10.40 25.79
CA GLN A 855 -27.42 -10.13 27.20
C GLN A 855 -26.12 -10.83 27.63
N GLN A 856 -25.94 -12.10 27.26
CA GLN A 856 -24.76 -12.88 27.62
C GLN A 856 -23.48 -12.36 26.94
N PHE A 857 -23.57 -11.89 25.69
CA PHE A 857 -22.48 -11.19 25.01
C PHE A 857 -22.10 -9.90 25.76
N LEU A 858 -23.07 -9.04 26.10
CA LEU A 858 -22.79 -7.79 26.80
C LEU A 858 -22.20 -8.02 28.21
N GLU A 859 -22.70 -9.01 28.96
CA GLU A 859 -22.11 -9.40 30.25
C GLU A 859 -20.65 -9.88 30.10
N THR A 860 -20.37 -10.73 29.10
CA THR A 860 -19.02 -11.28 28.83
C THR A 860 -18.04 -10.19 28.36
N TYR A 861 -18.48 -9.36 27.42
CA TYR A 861 -17.68 -8.28 26.85
C TYR A 861 -17.30 -7.24 27.90
N LEU A 862 -18.26 -6.76 28.70
CA LEU A 862 -17.99 -5.77 29.75
C LEU A 862 -17.05 -6.35 30.83
N HIS A 863 -17.19 -7.63 31.19
CA HIS A 863 -16.26 -8.28 32.10
C HIS A 863 -14.83 -8.36 31.53
N SER A 864 -14.65 -8.77 30.27
CA SER A 864 -13.35 -8.74 29.56
C SER A 864 -12.76 -7.32 29.54
N TYR A 865 -13.56 -6.35 29.10
CA TYR A 865 -13.14 -4.97 28.87
C TYR A 865 -12.60 -4.30 30.15
N PHE A 866 -13.35 -4.34 31.25
CA PHE A 866 -12.95 -3.72 32.52
C PHE A 866 -11.92 -4.53 33.32
N SER A 867 -11.79 -5.84 33.05
CA SER A 867 -10.64 -6.63 33.57
C SER A 867 -9.32 -6.23 32.89
N LYS A 868 -9.38 -5.75 31.64
CA LYS A 868 -8.22 -5.27 30.87
C LYS A 868 -7.94 -3.77 31.07
N HIS A 869 -8.97 -2.94 31.27
CA HIS A 869 -8.86 -1.47 31.31
C HIS A 869 -9.36 -0.86 32.62
N GLN A 870 -8.47 -0.19 33.35
CA GLN A 870 -8.79 0.55 34.59
C GLN A 870 -8.93 2.07 34.41
N GLU A 871 -8.67 2.61 33.21
CA GLU A 871 -8.84 4.04 32.91
C GLU A 871 -10.16 4.33 32.19
N MET A 872 -10.85 5.40 32.61
CA MET A 872 -12.22 5.69 32.20
C MET A 872 -12.29 6.43 30.85
N SER A 873 -12.71 5.72 29.79
CA SER A 873 -12.99 6.31 28.48
C SER A 873 -14.33 5.80 27.92
N TYR A 874 -15.41 6.56 28.15
CA TYR A 874 -16.73 6.25 27.59
C TYR A 874 -16.82 6.62 26.10
N ASP A 875 -16.94 5.61 25.24
CA ASP A 875 -17.41 5.79 23.86
C ASP A 875 -18.94 5.61 23.77
N PHE A 876 -19.55 6.16 22.72
CA PHE A 876 -20.98 6.05 22.42
C PHE A 876 -21.47 4.59 22.38
N ALA A 877 -20.69 3.68 21.78
CA ALA A 877 -21.06 2.26 21.71
C ALA A 877 -21.17 1.62 23.11
N LEU A 878 -20.25 1.97 24.01
CA LEU A 878 -20.19 1.45 25.38
C LEU A 878 -21.31 2.03 26.27
N VAL A 879 -21.72 3.28 26.04
CA VAL A 879 -22.90 3.87 26.70
C VAL A 879 -24.20 3.20 26.25
N GLU A 880 -24.39 2.96 24.95
CA GLU A 880 -25.58 2.25 24.45
C GLU A 880 -25.58 0.76 24.87
N ALA A 881 -24.41 0.11 24.97
CA ALA A 881 -24.27 -1.25 25.50
C ALA A 881 -24.82 -1.36 26.94
N PHE A 882 -24.44 -0.43 27.81
CA PHE A 882 -24.97 -0.38 29.18
C PHE A 882 -26.49 -0.13 29.21
N LYS A 883 -27.03 0.75 28.36
CA LYS A 883 -28.49 0.98 28.26
C LYS A 883 -29.23 -0.28 27.83
N ILE A 884 -28.75 -1.00 26.82
CA ILE A 884 -29.36 -2.26 26.38
C ILE A 884 -29.34 -3.30 27.51
N LEU A 885 -28.23 -3.43 28.23
CA LEU A 885 -28.11 -4.37 29.35
C LEU A 885 -29.07 -4.04 30.51
N VAL A 886 -29.14 -2.77 30.92
CA VAL A 886 -30.08 -2.28 31.94
C VAL A 886 -31.54 -2.52 31.52
N ARG A 887 -31.90 -2.16 30.28
CA ARG A 887 -33.25 -2.41 29.73
C ARG A 887 -33.60 -3.90 29.68
N SER A 888 -32.62 -4.78 29.42
CA SER A 888 -32.81 -6.23 29.44
C SER A 888 -33.16 -6.74 30.85
N TYR A 889 -32.39 -6.32 31.88
CA TYR A 889 -32.69 -6.66 33.27
C TYR A 889 -34.07 -6.15 33.72
N LEU A 890 -34.39 -4.87 33.46
CA LEU A 890 -35.70 -4.29 33.78
C LEU A 890 -36.84 -5.01 33.05
N GLY A 891 -36.64 -5.37 31.78
CA GLY A 891 -37.59 -6.15 30.98
C GLY A 891 -37.88 -7.53 31.57
N LYS A 892 -36.85 -8.27 32.00
CA LYS A 892 -37.00 -9.59 32.64
C LYS A 892 -37.75 -9.51 33.97
N LEU A 893 -37.50 -8.48 34.77
CA LEU A 893 -38.24 -8.26 36.02
C LEU A 893 -39.76 -8.15 35.75
N MET A 894 -40.16 -7.43 34.70
CA MET A 894 -41.57 -7.26 34.28
C MET A 894 -42.21 -8.53 33.68
N GLN A 895 -41.48 -9.32 32.90
CA GLN A 895 -42.03 -10.49 32.18
C GLN A 895 -42.57 -11.62 33.09
N SER A 896 -42.21 -11.58 34.37
CA SER A 896 -42.58 -12.53 35.44
C SER A 896 -44.08 -12.80 35.66
N LYS A 897 -44.99 -12.06 35.02
CA LYS A 897 -46.44 -12.36 35.03
C LYS A 897 -46.89 -13.42 34.00
N ILE A 898 -46.05 -13.78 33.02
CA ILE A 898 -46.49 -14.61 31.86
C ILE A 898 -45.67 -15.89 31.64
N TYR A 899 -44.36 -15.90 31.85
CA TYR A 899 -43.53 -17.11 31.67
C TYR A 899 -42.75 -17.49 32.92
N LYS A 900 -42.99 -18.70 33.43
CA LYS A 900 -42.03 -19.48 34.21
C LYS A 900 -41.33 -20.45 33.26
N ARG A 901 -40.01 -20.42 33.20
CA ARG A 901 -39.17 -21.46 32.57
C ARG A 901 -38.64 -22.32 33.71
N ASP A 902 -38.68 -23.65 33.58
CA ASP A 902 -38.06 -24.54 34.56
C ASP A 902 -36.54 -24.51 34.37
N GLU A 903 -35.84 -23.70 35.17
CA GLU A 903 -34.38 -23.64 35.16
C GLU A 903 -33.79 -24.85 35.89
N SER A 904 -33.68 -25.95 35.15
CA SER A 904 -33.06 -27.20 35.60
C SER A 904 -32.00 -27.73 34.62
N LEU A 905 -31.20 -26.81 34.05
CA LEU A 905 -30.07 -27.11 33.17
C LEU A 905 -28.75 -26.57 33.72
N THR A 906 -28.13 -27.41 34.55
CA THR A 906 -26.67 -27.58 34.71
C THR A 906 -25.78 -26.39 34.34
N SER A 907 -25.35 -25.65 35.37
CA SER A 907 -24.13 -24.82 35.31
C SER A 907 -22.91 -25.72 35.05
N GLY A 908 -22.40 -25.73 33.81
CA GLY A 908 -21.14 -26.41 33.47
C GLY A 908 -19.94 -25.73 34.12
N GLU A 909 -19.00 -26.51 34.65
CA GLU A 909 -17.90 -26.03 35.50
C GLU A 909 -16.91 -25.13 34.75
N TRP A 910 -16.99 -23.82 34.97
CA TRP A 910 -15.89 -22.87 34.76
C TRP A 910 -15.82 -21.93 35.96
N HIS A 911 -14.66 -21.88 36.62
CA HIS A 911 -14.41 -21.01 37.77
C HIS A 911 -13.79 -19.69 37.32
N ASP A 912 -14.59 -18.62 37.32
CA ASP A 912 -14.14 -17.25 37.56
C ASP A 912 -14.63 -16.82 38.96
N GLU A 913 -13.98 -15.82 39.59
CA GLU A 913 -14.17 -15.53 41.02
C GLU A 913 -15.42 -14.69 41.37
N ASP A 914 -16.06 -14.04 40.39
CA ASP A 914 -17.35 -13.34 40.53
C ASP A 914 -18.45 -14.15 39.79
N ALA A 915 -19.62 -14.41 40.40
CA ALA A 915 -20.69 -15.20 39.75
C ALA A 915 -21.54 -14.38 38.76
N TYR A 916 -21.41 -13.05 38.77
CA TYR A 916 -22.03 -12.14 37.80
C TYR A 916 -21.29 -10.79 37.76
N LEU A 917 -21.54 -10.03 36.68
CA LEU A 917 -20.87 -8.76 36.40
C LEU A 917 -20.89 -7.80 37.61
N PHE A 918 -19.69 -7.42 38.06
CA PHE A 918 -19.41 -6.53 39.19
C PHE A 918 -19.95 -6.99 40.57
N GLU A 919 -20.17 -8.29 40.81
CA GLU A 919 -20.62 -8.82 42.11
C GLU A 919 -19.77 -8.28 43.28
N SER A 920 -18.45 -8.35 43.15
CA SER A 920 -17.46 -7.80 44.08
C SER A 920 -17.64 -6.31 44.45
N GLN A 921 -18.38 -5.51 43.67
CA GLN A 921 -18.64 -4.08 43.92
C GLN A 921 -19.98 -3.82 44.64
N ARG A 922 -20.83 -4.85 44.85
CA ARG A 922 -22.18 -4.68 45.42
C ARG A 922 -22.17 -4.34 46.93
N PRO A 923 -22.74 -3.20 47.37
CA PRO A 923 -22.76 -2.80 48.78
C PRO A 923 -23.57 -3.73 49.70
N LYS A 924 -23.08 -3.94 50.92
CA LYS A 924 -23.62 -4.89 51.90
C LYS A 924 -24.89 -4.38 52.59
N TYR A 925 -25.16 -3.08 52.54
CA TYR A 925 -26.42 -2.52 53.02
C TYR A 925 -27.63 -3.03 52.22
N LEU A 926 -27.46 -3.39 50.95
CA LEU A 926 -28.51 -3.90 50.08
C LEU A 926 -29.08 -5.24 50.57
N ASP A 927 -28.28 -6.04 51.28
CA ASP A 927 -28.73 -7.31 51.89
C ASP A 927 -29.71 -7.08 53.04
N LYS A 928 -29.66 -5.91 53.68
CA LYS A 928 -30.60 -5.48 54.72
C LYS A 928 -31.87 -4.82 54.17
N MET A 929 -31.96 -4.63 52.86
CA MET A 929 -33.10 -4.01 52.17
C MET A 929 -34.02 -5.03 51.50
N PRO A 930 -35.31 -4.72 51.26
CA PRO A 930 -36.16 -5.52 50.38
C PRO A 930 -35.58 -5.55 48.94
N PRO A 931 -35.57 -6.71 48.25
CA PRO A 931 -36.21 -7.98 48.62
C PRO A 931 -35.33 -8.92 49.48
N CYS A 932 -34.05 -8.61 49.66
CA CYS A 932 -33.06 -9.43 50.37
C CYS A 932 -33.40 -9.61 51.87
N SER A 933 -34.06 -8.63 52.47
CA SER A 933 -34.62 -8.67 53.82
C SER A 933 -36.14 -8.43 53.81
N LYS A 934 -36.85 -9.00 54.79
CA LYS A 934 -38.32 -8.91 54.92
C LYS A 934 -38.74 -7.78 55.85
N ASP A 935 -39.84 -7.11 55.50
CA ASP A 935 -40.74 -6.30 56.33
C ASP A 935 -40.14 -5.72 57.64
N PHE A 936 -39.68 -4.45 57.60
CA PHE A 936 -39.31 -3.67 58.80
C PHE A 936 -40.37 -3.75 59.92
N HIS A 937 -41.65 -3.83 59.55
CA HIS A 937 -42.79 -4.01 60.45
C HIS A 937 -42.74 -5.30 61.31
N ARG A 938 -41.94 -6.31 60.97
CA ARG A 938 -41.75 -7.50 61.83
C ARG A 938 -40.75 -7.22 62.95
N ILE A 939 -39.66 -6.53 62.65
CA ILE A 939 -38.64 -6.12 63.64
C ILE A 939 -39.25 -5.12 64.62
N MET A 940 -40.11 -4.21 64.13
CA MET A 940 -40.82 -3.21 64.92
C MET A 940 -41.92 -3.77 65.85
N ASN A 941 -42.41 -4.98 65.57
CA ASN A 941 -43.47 -5.64 66.35
C ASN A 941 -42.91 -6.77 67.25
N ALA A 942 -41.59 -6.83 67.47
CA ALA A 942 -40.96 -7.82 68.34
C ALA A 942 -41.35 -7.57 69.81
N VAL A 943 -41.79 -8.61 70.51
CA VAL A 943 -42.41 -8.51 71.84
C VAL A 943 -41.36 -8.43 72.95
N ASP A 944 -40.14 -8.92 72.72
CA ASP A 944 -39.00 -8.80 73.64
C ASP A 944 -37.65 -8.61 72.93
N LEU A 945 -36.61 -8.33 73.72
CA LEU A 945 -35.25 -8.01 73.25
C LEU A 945 -34.52 -9.22 72.63
N ASP A 946 -34.93 -10.43 72.98
CA ASP A 946 -34.38 -11.70 72.49
C ASP A 946 -35.02 -12.06 71.14
N GLU A 947 -36.32 -11.86 70.98
CA GLU A 947 -37.03 -11.96 69.70
C GLU A 947 -36.51 -10.90 68.70
N PHE A 948 -36.36 -9.66 69.15
CA PHE A 948 -35.78 -8.56 68.37
C PHE A 948 -34.38 -8.91 67.84
N SER A 949 -33.50 -9.38 68.71
CA SER A 949 -32.12 -9.72 68.34
C SER A 949 -32.01 -11.03 67.54
N ARG A 950 -33.00 -11.93 67.59
CA ARG A 950 -33.12 -13.06 66.66
C ARG A 950 -33.61 -12.61 65.28
N LEU A 951 -34.66 -11.77 65.22
CA LEU A 951 -35.20 -11.23 63.96
C LEU A 951 -34.19 -10.38 63.18
N ASN A 952 -33.32 -9.64 63.87
CA ASN A 952 -32.24 -8.84 63.26
C ASN A 952 -31.07 -9.70 62.71
N ASN A 953 -30.95 -10.97 63.14
CA ASN A 953 -29.83 -11.87 62.81
C ASN A 953 -30.27 -13.15 62.08
N ALA A 954 -31.53 -13.27 61.66
CA ALA A 954 -32.04 -14.46 60.98
C ALA A 954 -31.66 -14.48 59.48
N GLU A 955 -31.00 -15.55 59.04
CA GLU A 955 -30.75 -15.81 57.62
C GLU A 955 -32.09 -16.01 56.88
N ASN A 956 -32.20 -15.42 55.68
CA ASN A 956 -33.50 -15.22 55.03
C ASN A 956 -33.78 -16.27 53.94
N ASP A 957 -34.65 -17.23 54.28
CA ASP A 957 -35.06 -18.37 53.44
C ASP A 957 -35.99 -17.96 52.26
N LYS A 958 -35.55 -16.99 51.44
CA LYS A 958 -36.22 -16.50 50.23
C LYS A 958 -35.18 -16.33 49.13
N ALA A 959 -35.27 -17.13 48.07
CA ALA A 959 -34.50 -16.91 46.86
C ALA A 959 -34.84 -15.53 46.26
N VAL A 960 -33.83 -14.65 46.19
CA VAL A 960 -33.90 -13.37 45.47
C VAL A 960 -33.70 -13.65 43.98
N ARG A 961 -34.39 -12.91 43.10
CA ARG A 961 -34.21 -13.07 41.65
C ARG A 961 -32.80 -12.60 41.25
N ILE A 962 -32.11 -13.37 40.40
CA ILE A 962 -30.74 -13.06 39.99
C ILE A 962 -30.64 -11.74 39.22
N GLU A 963 -31.69 -11.32 38.50
CA GLU A 963 -31.74 -10.03 37.80
C GLU A 963 -31.73 -8.83 38.78
N VAL A 964 -32.27 -8.98 39.99
CA VAL A 964 -32.19 -7.93 41.03
C VAL A 964 -30.75 -7.79 41.52
N LEU A 965 -30.03 -8.90 41.70
CA LEU A 965 -28.63 -8.88 42.12
C LEU A 965 -27.72 -8.33 41.02
N LYS A 966 -27.92 -8.76 39.76
CA LYS A 966 -27.20 -8.25 38.58
C LYS A 966 -27.43 -6.76 38.32
N LEU A 967 -28.65 -6.26 38.52
CA LEU A 967 -28.91 -4.82 38.38
C LEU A 967 -28.36 -4.03 39.60
N GLN A 968 -28.39 -4.61 40.81
CA GLN A 968 -27.78 -4.00 42.00
C GLN A 968 -26.25 -3.86 41.88
N SER A 969 -25.54 -4.89 41.42
CA SER A 969 -24.09 -4.80 41.20
C SER A 969 -23.75 -3.80 40.08
N LEU A 970 -24.47 -3.87 38.96
CA LEU A 970 -24.27 -2.94 37.84
C LEU A 970 -24.51 -1.47 38.24
N MET A 971 -25.59 -1.19 38.98
CA MET A 971 -25.89 0.17 39.46
C MET A 971 -24.96 0.68 40.56
N ALA A 972 -24.31 -0.22 41.30
CA ALA A 972 -23.30 0.15 42.30
C ALA A 972 -21.90 0.36 41.71
N SER A 973 -21.67 -0.07 40.47
CA SER A 973 -20.36 0.08 39.82
C SER A 973 -20.06 1.54 39.45
N ASP A 974 -18.81 1.96 39.67
CA ASP A 974 -18.29 3.26 39.20
C ASP A 974 -18.25 3.37 37.66
N PHE A 975 -18.46 2.24 36.96
CA PHE A 975 -18.41 2.09 35.52
C PHE A 975 -19.73 2.41 34.79
N LEU A 976 -20.83 2.68 35.49
CA LEU A 976 -22.14 2.92 34.86
C LEU A 976 -22.35 4.40 34.45
N PRO A 977 -22.71 4.69 33.18
CA PRO A 977 -23.04 6.04 32.73
C PRO A 977 -24.23 6.67 33.48
N ALA A 978 -24.21 7.99 33.65
CA ALA A 978 -25.24 8.72 34.38
C ALA A 978 -26.62 8.68 33.68
N GLU A 979 -26.62 8.53 32.36
CA GLU A 979 -27.80 8.36 31.52
C GLU A 979 -28.56 7.08 31.88
N CYS A 980 -27.85 5.99 32.19
CA CYS A 980 -28.46 4.71 32.56
C CYS A 980 -29.19 4.81 33.91
N LEU A 981 -28.67 5.59 34.86
CA LEU A 981 -29.34 5.85 36.15
C LEU A 981 -30.64 6.65 35.96
N GLN A 982 -30.68 7.58 35.00
CA GLN A 982 -31.90 8.34 34.66
C GLN A 982 -32.96 7.45 33.99
N GLU A 983 -32.56 6.48 33.15
CA GLU A 983 -33.51 5.50 32.59
C GLU A 983 -34.10 4.58 33.67
N VAL A 984 -33.30 4.15 34.65
CA VAL A 984 -33.80 3.40 35.81
C VAL A 984 -34.73 4.25 36.67
N GLU A 985 -34.40 5.52 36.94
CA GLU A 985 -35.24 6.43 37.73
C GLU A 985 -36.61 6.67 37.05
N GLN A 986 -36.63 6.99 35.75
CA GLN A 986 -37.85 7.16 34.96
C GLN A 986 -38.72 5.88 34.94
N PHE A 987 -38.09 4.71 34.91
CA PHE A 987 -38.79 3.43 34.94
C PHE A 987 -39.40 3.12 36.32
N LEU A 988 -38.69 3.44 37.41
CA LEU A 988 -39.15 3.25 38.79
C LEU A 988 -40.27 4.21 39.20
N ASP A 989 -40.45 5.32 38.49
CA ASP A 989 -41.59 6.23 38.64
C ASP A 989 -42.81 5.80 37.80
N ALA A 990 -42.63 4.90 36.83
CA ALA A 990 -43.70 4.35 36.00
C ALA A 990 -44.24 3.00 36.51
N GLU A 991 -43.37 2.11 37.01
CA GLU A 991 -43.70 0.71 37.34
C GLU A 991 -43.19 0.28 38.73
N GLU A 992 -44.03 -0.45 39.49
CA GLU A 992 -43.63 -1.04 40.77
C GLU A 992 -42.94 -2.41 40.58
N VAL A 993 -41.65 -2.48 40.94
CA VAL A 993 -40.81 -3.66 40.74
C VAL A 993 -40.15 -4.13 42.05
N ASP A 994 -39.96 -5.45 42.19
CA ASP A 994 -39.23 -6.09 43.29
C ASP A 994 -37.85 -5.44 43.48
N GLY A 995 -37.64 -4.73 44.58
CA GLY A 995 -36.38 -4.01 44.88
C GLY A 995 -36.36 -2.52 44.54
N SER A 996 -37.48 -1.92 44.13
CA SER A 996 -37.61 -0.49 43.79
C SER A 996 -36.96 0.47 44.80
N LEU A 997 -37.11 0.22 46.11
CA LEU A 997 -36.47 1.03 47.15
C LEU A 997 -34.93 0.93 47.11
N ALA A 998 -34.38 -0.28 46.92
CA ALA A 998 -32.94 -0.48 46.81
C ALA A 998 -32.37 0.27 45.58
N PHE A 999 -33.01 0.13 44.41
CA PHE A 999 -32.61 0.86 43.21
C PHE A 999 -32.70 2.38 43.38
N ARG A 1000 -33.75 2.91 44.04
CA ARG A 1000 -33.86 4.35 44.38
C ARG A 1000 -32.73 4.86 45.29
N THR A 1001 -32.15 4.01 46.15
CA THR A 1001 -30.94 4.41 46.92
C THR A 1001 -29.67 4.44 46.08
N LEU A 1002 -29.59 3.65 44.99
CA LEU A 1002 -28.43 3.59 44.10
C LEU A 1002 -28.46 4.71 43.02
N CYS A 1003 -29.64 5.10 42.52
CA CYS A 1003 -29.75 6.25 41.60
C CYS A 1003 -29.30 7.57 42.25
N ASN A 1004 -29.58 7.75 43.56
CA ASN A 1004 -29.45 9.03 44.22
C ASN A 1004 -28.09 9.21 44.90
N ARG A 1005 -27.22 10.02 44.27
CA ARG A 1005 -25.86 10.34 44.75
C ARG A 1005 -25.81 11.29 45.97
N ASN A 1006 -26.94 11.79 46.48
CA ASN A 1006 -26.98 12.62 47.68
C ASN A 1006 -27.25 11.79 48.93
N THR A 1007 -26.16 11.50 49.65
CA THR A 1007 -26.10 10.74 50.92
C THR A 1007 -27.07 11.26 51.97
N GLU A 1008 -27.33 12.56 52.04
CA GLU A 1008 -28.29 13.15 52.97
C GLU A 1008 -29.72 12.67 52.68
N THR A 1009 -30.15 12.76 51.42
CA THR A 1009 -31.51 12.40 51.01
C THR A 1009 -31.76 10.89 51.03
N VAL A 1010 -30.75 10.07 50.73
CA VAL A 1010 -30.83 8.61 50.89
C VAL A 1010 -30.92 8.22 52.36
N THR A 1011 -30.18 8.91 53.24
CA THR A 1011 -30.27 8.71 54.70
C THR A 1011 -31.67 9.03 55.22
N HIS A 1012 -32.27 10.13 54.77
CA HIS A 1012 -33.68 10.45 55.06
C HIS A 1012 -34.64 9.36 54.57
N MET A 1013 -34.52 8.94 53.31
CA MET A 1013 -35.38 7.91 52.71
C MET A 1013 -35.29 6.57 53.46
N LEU A 1014 -34.08 6.13 53.80
CA LEU A 1014 -33.85 4.92 54.58
C LEU A 1014 -34.37 5.07 56.03
N MET A 1015 -34.19 6.22 56.68
CA MET A 1015 -34.72 6.51 58.02
C MET A 1015 -36.25 6.58 58.09
N ASP A 1016 -36.93 6.77 56.95
CA ASP A 1016 -38.39 6.73 56.85
C ASP A 1016 -38.94 5.35 56.42
N GLN A 1017 -38.23 4.61 55.55
CA GLN A 1017 -38.78 3.42 54.88
C GLN A 1017 -38.07 2.08 55.20
N CYS A 1018 -36.79 2.09 55.57
CA CYS A 1018 -36.00 0.87 55.83
C CYS A 1018 -34.84 1.15 56.81
N PRO A 1019 -35.13 1.51 58.07
CA PRO A 1019 -34.09 2.01 58.97
C PRO A 1019 -33.11 0.91 59.43
N GLN A 1020 -33.43 -0.39 59.29
CA GLN A 1020 -32.47 -1.46 59.55
C GLN A 1020 -31.26 -1.46 58.59
N ALA A 1021 -31.38 -0.83 57.42
CA ALA A 1021 -30.29 -0.69 56.46
C ALA A 1021 -29.41 0.55 56.73
N VAL A 1022 -29.91 1.59 57.42
CA VAL A 1022 -29.22 2.89 57.60
C VAL A 1022 -27.83 2.74 58.21
N LEU A 1023 -27.67 1.93 59.26
CA LEU A 1023 -26.37 1.72 59.90
C LEU A 1023 -25.37 1.04 58.94
N GLN A 1024 -25.82 0.14 58.06
CA GLN A 1024 -24.93 -0.49 57.09
C GLN A 1024 -24.65 0.43 55.90
N TYR A 1025 -25.64 1.21 55.45
CA TYR A 1025 -25.45 2.26 54.43
C TYR A 1025 -24.39 3.28 54.87
N ALA A 1026 -24.45 3.73 56.12
CA ALA A 1026 -23.45 4.63 56.70
C ALA A 1026 -22.04 4.00 56.74
N LYS A 1027 -21.93 2.70 57.09
CA LYS A 1027 -20.65 1.96 57.08
C LYS A 1027 -20.07 1.80 55.67
N ASP A 1028 -20.92 1.58 54.68
CA ASP A 1028 -20.52 1.29 53.30
C ASP A 1028 -20.22 2.58 52.51
N MET A 1029 -20.92 3.70 52.80
CA MET A 1029 -20.97 4.87 51.90
C MET A 1029 -20.50 6.21 52.51
N TYR A 1030 -20.45 6.38 53.84
CA TYR A 1030 -20.08 7.68 54.42
C TYR A 1030 -18.57 7.92 54.39
N THR A 1031 -18.18 9.12 53.96
CA THR A 1031 -16.77 9.54 53.88
C THR A 1031 -16.48 10.84 54.63
N LYS A 1032 -17.52 11.61 55.03
CA LYS A 1032 -17.38 12.95 55.62
C LYS A 1032 -17.94 12.99 57.04
N GLU A 1033 -17.29 13.76 57.91
CA GLU A 1033 -17.73 13.99 59.30
C GLU A 1033 -19.14 14.59 59.39
N THR A 1034 -19.56 15.35 58.36
CA THR A 1034 -20.89 15.95 58.26
C THR A 1034 -22.00 14.91 58.02
N GLU A 1035 -21.71 13.81 57.33
CA GLU A 1035 -22.68 12.74 57.02
C GLU A 1035 -22.98 11.94 58.29
N TRP A 1036 -21.94 11.60 59.06
CA TRP A 1036 -22.06 11.01 60.39
C TRP A 1036 -22.83 11.90 61.36
N LYS A 1037 -22.60 13.22 61.32
CA LYS A 1037 -23.35 14.18 62.14
C LYS A 1037 -24.84 14.20 61.76
N LEU A 1038 -25.17 14.32 60.47
CA LEU A 1038 -26.55 14.33 60.01
C LEU A 1038 -27.30 13.07 60.48
N LEU A 1039 -26.67 11.90 60.39
CA LEU A 1039 -27.28 10.64 60.88
C LEU A 1039 -27.60 10.70 62.38
N VAL A 1040 -26.69 11.22 63.20
CA VAL A 1040 -26.91 11.38 64.65
C VAL A 1040 -28.03 12.40 64.93
N ASP A 1041 -28.00 13.56 64.27
CA ASP A 1041 -29.05 14.59 64.42
C ASP A 1041 -30.44 14.05 63.98
N LEU A 1042 -30.51 13.22 62.95
CA LEU A 1042 -31.76 12.58 62.49
C LEU A 1042 -32.24 11.44 63.41
N LEU A 1043 -31.33 10.61 63.93
CA LEU A 1043 -31.65 9.58 64.93
C LEU A 1043 -32.20 10.23 66.20
N GLN A 1044 -31.57 11.31 66.69
CA GLN A 1044 -32.07 12.05 67.85
C GLN A 1044 -33.47 12.64 67.58
N GLN A 1045 -33.69 13.28 66.43
CA GLN A 1045 -35.02 13.80 66.06
C GLN A 1045 -36.11 12.70 66.00
N LYS A 1046 -35.77 11.48 65.58
CA LYS A 1046 -36.70 10.33 65.56
C LYS A 1046 -37.00 9.82 66.97
N ILE A 1047 -35.99 9.72 67.83
CA ILE A 1047 -36.14 9.38 69.26
C ILE A 1047 -37.05 10.42 69.96
N SER A 1048 -36.83 11.72 69.72
CA SER A 1048 -37.65 12.81 70.31
C SER A 1048 -39.08 12.88 69.77
N LYS A 1049 -39.34 12.44 68.53
CA LYS A 1049 -40.70 12.43 67.93
C LYS A 1049 -41.52 11.20 68.37
N ASN A 1050 -40.90 10.03 68.51
CA ASN A 1050 -41.59 8.76 68.75
C ASN A 1050 -41.90 8.49 70.24
N ASN A 1051 -42.45 9.47 70.97
CA ASN A 1051 -42.82 9.31 72.39
C ASN A 1051 -44.06 8.42 72.62
N SER A 1052 -44.72 7.94 71.57
CA SER A 1052 -45.97 7.14 71.65
C SER A 1052 -45.80 5.64 71.42
N SER A 1053 -44.64 5.15 70.96
CA SER A 1053 -44.39 3.74 70.69
C SER A 1053 -43.04 3.28 71.24
N GLN A 1054 -43.08 2.55 72.35
CA GLN A 1054 -41.90 2.21 73.15
C GLN A 1054 -40.92 1.28 72.40
N GLU A 1055 -41.41 0.32 71.62
CA GLU A 1055 -40.57 -0.56 70.79
C GLU A 1055 -39.80 0.23 69.72
N SER A 1056 -40.49 1.18 69.04
CA SER A 1056 -39.89 2.02 68.00
C SER A 1056 -38.76 2.88 68.54
N ARG A 1057 -38.90 3.38 69.77
CA ARG A 1057 -37.90 4.19 70.44
C ARG A 1057 -36.65 3.36 70.79
N LEU A 1058 -36.83 2.15 71.31
CA LEU A 1058 -35.72 1.22 71.61
C LEU A 1058 -34.91 0.86 70.36
N PHE A 1059 -35.56 0.63 69.21
CA PHE A 1059 -34.86 0.40 67.93
C PHE A 1059 -33.93 1.57 67.58
N PHE A 1060 -34.40 2.82 67.66
CA PHE A 1060 -33.58 3.99 67.32
C PHE A 1060 -32.52 4.31 68.38
N GLU A 1061 -32.79 4.07 69.67
CA GLU A 1061 -31.79 4.21 70.74
C GLU A 1061 -30.67 3.15 70.60
N GLN A 1062 -30.99 1.90 70.27
CA GLN A 1062 -29.97 0.89 69.94
C GLN A 1062 -29.19 1.24 68.66
N THR A 1063 -29.88 1.68 67.61
CA THR A 1063 -29.23 2.10 66.35
C THR A 1063 -28.28 3.27 66.59
N MET A 1064 -28.66 4.25 67.43
CA MET A 1064 -27.79 5.34 67.86
C MET A 1064 -26.54 4.82 68.59
N ILE A 1065 -26.70 3.91 69.55
CA ILE A 1065 -25.59 3.31 70.28
C ILE A 1065 -24.64 2.54 69.35
N GLU A 1066 -25.16 1.83 68.34
CA GLU A 1066 -24.35 1.11 67.35
C GLU A 1066 -23.67 2.03 66.33
N THR A 1067 -24.33 3.12 65.90
CA THR A 1067 -23.72 4.18 65.09
C THR A 1067 -22.56 4.84 65.84
N LEU A 1068 -22.77 5.23 67.10
CA LEU A 1068 -21.74 5.87 67.94
C LEU A 1068 -20.60 4.92 68.31
N LYS A 1069 -20.87 3.61 68.45
CA LYS A 1069 -19.82 2.58 68.57
C LYS A 1069 -18.91 2.55 67.35
N TYR A 1070 -19.49 2.44 66.15
CA TYR A 1070 -18.70 2.39 64.91
C TYR A 1070 -17.97 3.71 64.64
N ALA A 1071 -18.62 4.85 64.86
CA ALA A 1071 -17.99 6.17 64.73
C ALA A 1071 -16.78 6.33 65.67
N ALA A 1072 -16.82 5.76 66.88
CA ALA A 1072 -15.71 5.76 67.83
C ALA A 1072 -14.57 4.77 67.48
N GLU A 1073 -14.81 3.78 66.62
CA GLU A 1073 -13.77 2.90 66.07
C GLU A 1073 -13.08 3.47 64.82
N VAL A 1074 -13.80 4.24 64.00
CA VAL A 1074 -13.33 4.71 62.68
C VAL A 1074 -12.84 6.16 62.67
N LEU A 1075 -13.47 7.07 63.41
CA LEU A 1075 -13.21 8.51 63.30
C LEU A 1075 -12.23 9.01 64.39
N PRO A 1076 -11.32 9.95 64.07
CA PRO A 1076 -10.39 10.46 65.05
C PRO A 1076 -11.11 11.31 66.13
N LEU A 1077 -10.54 11.30 67.34
CA LEU A 1077 -11.11 11.88 68.57
C LEU A 1077 -11.66 13.31 68.44
N LYS A 1078 -11.11 14.14 67.54
CA LYS A 1078 -11.59 15.52 67.29
C LYS A 1078 -12.94 15.55 66.56
N SER A 1079 -13.09 14.70 65.55
CA SER A 1079 -14.28 14.56 64.71
C SER A 1079 -15.47 14.04 65.52
N LEU A 1080 -15.23 13.10 66.43
CA LEU A 1080 -16.23 12.59 67.37
C LEU A 1080 -16.87 13.72 68.21
N HIS A 1081 -16.07 14.67 68.70
CA HIS A 1081 -16.55 15.85 69.45
C HIS A 1081 -17.31 16.89 68.59
N TYR A 1082 -17.31 16.74 67.26
CA TYR A 1082 -18.12 17.54 66.33
C TYR A 1082 -19.47 16.88 66.01
N ILE A 1083 -19.47 15.55 65.93
CA ILE A 1083 -20.61 14.68 65.61
C ILE A 1083 -21.57 14.49 66.81
N LEU A 1084 -21.05 14.40 68.04
CA LEU A 1084 -21.87 14.22 69.24
C LEU A 1084 -22.89 15.39 69.44
N PRO A 1085 -24.16 15.09 69.77
CA PRO A 1085 -25.23 16.08 69.81
C PRO A 1085 -25.14 16.94 71.07
N LYS A 1086 -25.19 18.27 70.92
CA LYS A 1086 -24.87 19.22 72.01
C LYS A 1086 -26.09 19.86 72.68
N ASP A 1087 -27.28 19.59 72.16
CA ASP A 1087 -28.52 20.27 72.56
C ASP A 1087 -29.22 19.59 73.76
N ASP A 1088 -28.66 18.49 74.27
CA ASP A 1088 -29.09 17.79 75.50
C ASP A 1088 -27.84 17.36 76.29
N GLU A 1089 -27.59 18.03 77.42
CA GLU A 1089 -26.41 17.78 78.26
C GLU A 1089 -26.38 16.35 78.84
N GLN A 1090 -27.53 15.75 79.12
CA GLN A 1090 -27.61 14.41 79.72
C GLN A 1090 -27.30 13.32 78.67
N ALA A 1091 -27.88 13.47 77.48
CA ALA A 1091 -27.55 12.59 76.35
C ALA A 1091 -26.09 12.75 75.92
N PHE A 1092 -25.58 13.99 75.82
CA PHE A 1092 -24.20 14.28 75.47
C PHE A 1092 -23.20 13.61 76.44
N GLN A 1093 -23.43 13.72 77.75
CA GLN A 1093 -22.55 13.07 78.74
C GLN A 1093 -22.62 11.54 78.62
N HIS A 1094 -23.81 10.95 78.54
CA HIS A 1094 -23.98 9.50 78.42
C HIS A 1094 -23.27 8.91 77.19
N TYR A 1095 -23.44 9.55 76.03
CA TYR A 1095 -22.77 9.12 74.80
C TYR A 1095 -21.25 9.37 74.82
N THR A 1096 -20.79 10.46 75.45
CA THR A 1096 -19.36 10.71 75.65
C THR A 1096 -18.71 9.65 76.53
N GLU A 1097 -19.37 9.23 77.61
CA GLU A 1097 -18.90 8.13 78.47
C GLU A 1097 -18.81 6.82 77.69
N ILE A 1098 -19.85 6.44 76.93
CA ILE A 1098 -19.85 5.24 76.07
C ILE A 1098 -18.68 5.27 75.07
N CYS A 1099 -18.54 6.35 74.30
CA CYS A 1099 -17.45 6.45 73.33
C CYS A 1099 -16.06 6.45 73.99
N SER A 1100 -15.90 7.04 75.19
CA SER A 1100 -14.63 7.02 75.91
C SER A 1100 -14.21 5.60 76.33
N GLN A 1101 -15.17 4.77 76.76
CA GLN A 1101 -14.94 3.37 77.10
C GLN A 1101 -14.55 2.55 75.86
N ILE A 1102 -15.17 2.83 74.71
CA ILE A 1102 -14.89 2.16 73.43
C ILE A 1102 -13.51 2.54 72.91
N VAL A 1103 -13.14 3.83 72.92
CA VAL A 1103 -11.79 4.29 72.55
C VAL A 1103 -10.73 3.67 73.47
N HIS A 1104 -11.01 3.54 74.77
CA HIS A 1104 -10.12 2.85 75.70
C HIS A 1104 -10.00 1.35 75.38
N ALA A 1105 -11.12 0.66 75.11
CA ALA A 1105 -11.12 -0.75 74.72
C ALA A 1105 -10.40 -0.99 73.37
N ALA A 1106 -10.58 -0.11 72.39
CA ALA A 1106 -9.89 -0.14 71.10
C ALA A 1106 -8.39 0.11 71.26
N HIS A 1107 -7.97 1.03 72.14
CA HIS A 1107 -6.57 1.24 72.48
C HIS A 1107 -5.94 -0.01 73.14
N VAL A 1108 -6.65 -0.64 74.10
CA VAL A 1108 -6.20 -1.90 74.73
C VAL A 1108 -6.15 -3.05 73.71
N LYS A 1109 -7.12 -3.15 72.79
CA LYS A 1109 -7.12 -4.11 71.67
C LYS A 1109 -5.94 -3.89 70.72
N SER A 1110 -5.62 -2.63 70.39
CA SER A 1110 -4.44 -2.29 69.59
C SER A 1110 -3.15 -2.68 70.32
N LEU A 1111 -3.04 -2.36 71.61
CA LEU A 1111 -1.88 -2.73 72.44
C LEU A 1111 -1.71 -4.26 72.55
N LEU A 1112 -2.81 -5.02 72.65
CA LEU A 1112 -2.82 -6.48 72.62
C LEU A 1112 -2.46 -7.06 71.24
N MET A 1113 -2.90 -6.43 70.15
CA MET A 1113 -2.52 -6.85 68.79
C MET A 1113 -1.06 -6.52 68.46
N GLU A 1114 -0.54 -5.40 68.96
CA GLU A 1114 0.85 -4.99 68.76
C GLU A 1114 1.81 -5.82 69.63
N THR A 1115 1.52 -5.99 70.92
CA THR A 1115 2.28 -6.91 71.77
C THR A 1115 2.12 -8.37 71.34
N GLY A 1116 0.96 -8.78 70.81
CA GLY A 1116 0.73 -10.10 70.22
C GLY A 1116 1.54 -10.34 68.94
N ARG A 1117 1.60 -9.34 68.03
CA ARG A 1117 2.48 -9.38 66.85
C ARG A 1117 3.96 -9.40 67.23
N GLN A 1118 4.36 -8.63 68.25
CA GLN A 1118 5.72 -8.70 68.78
C GLN A 1118 6.02 -10.09 69.34
N LEU A 1119 5.13 -10.67 70.15
CA LEU A 1119 5.24 -12.04 70.66
C LEU A 1119 5.40 -13.07 69.53
N LEU A 1120 4.54 -13.02 68.51
CA LEU A 1120 4.64 -13.88 67.32
C LEU A 1120 5.98 -13.67 66.58
N SER A 1121 6.46 -12.43 66.43
CA SER A 1121 7.77 -12.16 65.80
C SER A 1121 8.98 -12.63 66.64
N THR A 1122 8.80 -12.85 67.95
CA THR A 1122 9.80 -13.46 68.83
C THR A 1122 9.67 -14.98 68.96
N LEU A 1123 8.51 -15.53 68.60
CA LEU A 1123 8.16 -16.96 68.61
C LEU A 1123 8.13 -17.48 67.17
N ASN A 1124 9.30 -17.56 66.53
CA ASN A 1124 9.44 -18.15 65.20
C ASN A 1124 8.86 -19.58 65.15
N LEU A 1125 7.74 -19.74 64.45
CA LEU A 1125 7.04 -20.97 64.10
C LEU A 1125 6.52 -20.84 62.67
#